data_AF-A0A2E8V3P0-F1
#
_entry.id   AF-A0A2E8V3P0-F1
#
_cell.length_a   1.000
_cell.length_b   1.000
_cell.length_c   1.000
_cell.angle_alpha   90.00
_cell.angle_beta   90.00
_cell.angle_gamma   90.00
#
_symmetry.space_group_name_H-M   'P 1'
#
loop_
_entity.id
_entity.type
_entity.pdbx_description
1 polymer ?
#
loop_
_entity_poly.entity_id
_entity_poly.type
_entity_poly.pdbx_seq_one_letter_code
_entity_poly.pdbx_strand_id
1 'polypeptide(L)'
;MRRSQSTLLTTVAVVVSLLFMSQFPVISPVSNAHPDTTNFEEPPTTDSDGDGIPDVHENIFSEWINFTAVDGRSVSMAGMDKNYSADAFIDIDKDGLNATEEYCWPYPATCTDPGFSRGLTGVVDGEGVRSYLDPRKSDTDGDGMPDGYEAYMCLRIGGFDLISQKFECRDFDPLNATDMDEDPDNDGFDVNRDGILSMTELYTSSEEYLYGAPQNHTNELDGLWCIATPPEGSILTNWPYIPTGANATFQNLISACATNTTSEIGVDMWLGTDPLLEDSDRYNWDGFALRNTYPSFGDGIPDGWEVHFGLDPLNRSSALFDGDYDGWDANRDGVLSPDVSRTPTALKLGEQLSNLQEYLIYDDDGNNVIAGLKSVSYFTDETSLEHYPITFADPDSEHSILHHDVRGIEIVDSVVYVTTKYGLSILDFQTMSSEDIWMPQGVELYDSELIFDGDQLYAISLASSIGLGVARIQVDGFADSLSTWEWSYTDEIHSISSLEITSSNAHIIGLGGNGTGNIFEISNAGSIVATHTVSESISNSLVQANASVSDIEHGLMDGELTLFVGTNVGLMLVKTDSARDVSSPEWRVFFSVENTSIENSISEIRALSTGSASNPAEIRDIVLDGPASSSPQVLWFGTPSGLHQLKLNDNVIIHSGLLENPGSDTIPSRELNDIHSIHSTGEEIIVGSVHGTWSLSGDYSNVYQIMQQESIPGEITELAVMEINGNKTVFGSSTPGEFSNLELMDPGSNDSDGDGIPDGWELGNGMDPTDPWDSQLDFDIDGIDLDQSGDGILERLWTNIDEYQYQARTTDGYNSTNPQVGDTDGDGLGDGEEYFGFFYESSNLWCHYTIQMEYVCDDAAGQSANATYLAVSSVDLGTDPTNHDSDGDGMPDGWEIENRRWVGSTFTGGNNWTLDPNRAEDANWDADQDGLLNLCEYKWSLVRLQAIEGLLLETHGEDPSFAVNWSIPDPNNVDSDGDSLPDGWEAIYSCSWDSSRVGINPLNGSDAFKNPDGDGYDINHDGEIQQNEAFVNWLEFHVRSDLFDFNQTFDGVSLPDGFTTDLFENISFLGIPQATFAERAAGSLLSSQLKISSGSCDPLDTDTDDDGMPDGWEIWFARWNLLEDDWTLNPLQPSDRWEDADDDGMTNWEEYNSISPEFSETDKNRTSPKWFVTTIGSAYAFQAWAGVLTDTSFGSFINDTQVNLTGRTADPNNIDTDGDG
;
A
#
# COMPACT_ATOMS: atom_id res chain seq x y z
N MET A 1 -35.69 38.25 -20.90
CA MET A 1 -36.82 39.21 -20.85
C MET A 1 -36.32 40.62 -20.51
N ARG A 2 -36.16 41.51 -21.50
CA ARG A 2 -35.59 42.86 -21.31
C ARG A 2 -36.70 43.92 -21.25
N ARG A 3 -37.07 44.39 -20.04
CA ARG A 3 -37.70 45.72 -19.81
C ARG A 3 -37.86 46.16 -18.33
N SER A 4 -37.21 45.53 -17.35
CA SER A 4 -37.23 46.00 -15.93
C SER A 4 -35.90 46.55 -15.38
N GLN A 5 -34.79 46.47 -16.13
CA GLN A 5 -33.47 46.78 -15.59
C GLN A 5 -33.24 48.27 -15.24
N SER A 6 -33.87 49.24 -15.93
CA SER A 6 -33.54 50.65 -15.72
C SER A 6 -34.09 51.24 -14.40
N THR A 7 -35.22 50.72 -13.88
CA THR A 7 -35.80 51.19 -12.61
C THR A 7 -35.14 50.50 -11.40
N LEU A 8 -34.68 49.26 -11.58
CA LEU A 8 -33.89 48.53 -10.57
C LEU A 8 -32.52 49.19 -10.41
N LEU A 9 -31.80 49.49 -11.50
CA LEU A 9 -30.49 50.17 -11.46
C LEU A 9 -30.54 51.55 -10.81
N THR A 10 -31.63 52.31 -10.94
CA THR A 10 -31.74 53.63 -10.30
C THR A 10 -32.13 53.53 -8.82
N THR A 11 -32.86 52.48 -8.43
CA THR A 11 -33.24 52.26 -7.02
C THR A 11 -32.10 51.61 -6.25
N VAL A 12 -31.38 50.66 -6.88
CA VAL A 12 -30.11 50.12 -6.39
C VAL A 12 -29.09 51.23 -6.31
N ALA A 13 -28.87 52.06 -7.34
CA ALA A 13 -27.91 53.16 -7.24
C ALA A 13 -28.25 54.18 -6.14
N VAL A 14 -29.53 54.44 -5.83
CA VAL A 14 -29.93 55.36 -4.74
C VAL A 14 -29.86 54.70 -3.36
N VAL A 15 -30.17 53.40 -3.25
CA VAL A 15 -30.02 52.63 -2.00
C VAL A 15 -28.54 52.38 -1.71
N VAL A 16 -27.75 52.03 -2.73
CA VAL A 16 -26.29 51.94 -2.71
C VAL A 16 -25.67 53.30 -2.40
N SER A 17 -26.13 54.41 -2.99
CA SER A 17 -25.64 55.75 -2.60
C SER A 17 -26.07 56.19 -1.20
N LEU A 18 -27.15 55.63 -0.63
CA LEU A 18 -27.58 55.91 0.74
C LEU A 18 -26.88 55.00 1.76
N LEU A 19 -26.54 53.77 1.39
CA LEU A 19 -25.64 52.86 2.12
C LEU A 19 -24.20 53.39 2.12
N PHE A 20 -23.69 53.82 0.96
CA PHE A 20 -22.37 54.47 0.84
C PHE A 20 -22.25 55.77 1.64
N MET A 21 -23.35 56.46 1.99
CA MET A 21 -23.26 57.67 2.83
C MET A 21 -23.34 57.38 4.34
N SER A 22 -23.61 56.13 4.77
CA SER A 22 -23.62 55.73 6.17
C SER A 22 -22.38 54.93 6.61
N GLN A 23 -21.42 54.72 5.70
CA GLN A 23 -20.21 53.92 5.89
C GLN A 23 -18.92 54.77 5.87
N PHE A 24 -19.02 56.11 5.94
CA PHE A 24 -17.83 56.96 6.02
C PHE A 24 -17.70 57.55 7.43
N PRO A 25 -16.50 57.50 8.03
CA PRO A 25 -16.24 58.14 9.31
C PRO A 25 -16.47 59.66 9.20
N VAL A 26 -16.77 60.30 10.33
CA VAL A 26 -17.14 61.72 10.32
C VAL A 26 -15.92 62.59 10.03
N ILE A 27 -15.95 63.26 8.89
CA ILE A 27 -14.82 64.03 8.36
C ILE A 27 -14.80 65.52 8.74
N SER A 28 -13.61 66.04 9.05
CA SER A 28 -13.34 67.46 9.32
C SER A 28 -12.22 68.00 8.43
N PRO A 29 -12.42 69.06 7.62
CA PRO A 29 -11.39 69.58 6.72
C PRO A 29 -10.27 70.29 7.49
N VAL A 30 -9.00 69.91 7.24
CA VAL A 30 -7.83 70.57 7.84
C VAL A 30 -7.17 71.57 6.87
N SER A 31 -6.54 72.60 7.43
CA SER A 31 -5.91 73.66 6.62
C SER A 31 -4.59 73.26 5.95
N ASN A 32 -4.00 72.12 6.34
CA ASN A 32 -2.74 71.60 5.81
C ASN A 32 -2.61 70.09 6.16
N ALA A 33 -2.24 69.25 5.17
CA ALA A 33 -2.08 67.80 5.33
C ALA A 33 -0.74 67.39 5.99
N HIS A 34 0.25 68.30 6.06
CA HIS A 34 1.53 68.05 6.72
C HIS A 34 1.67 68.90 8.00
N PRO A 35 1.48 68.32 9.20
CA PRO A 35 1.50 69.06 10.47
C PRO A 35 2.81 69.81 10.69
N ASP A 36 3.93 69.26 10.23
CA ASP A 36 5.30 69.79 10.35
C ASP A 36 5.52 71.12 9.62
N THR A 37 4.60 71.46 8.71
CA THR A 37 4.70 72.65 7.85
C THR A 37 3.72 73.76 8.26
N THR A 38 3.03 73.58 9.39
CA THR A 38 2.07 74.55 9.93
C THR A 38 2.75 75.67 10.74
N ASN A 39 2.06 76.82 10.87
CA ASN A 39 2.60 78.02 11.53
C ASN A 39 2.45 78.03 13.07
N PHE A 40 2.25 76.89 13.74
CA PHE A 40 2.06 76.79 15.20
C PHE A 40 0.97 77.72 15.80
N GLU A 41 0.00 78.20 15.02
CA GLU A 41 -1.16 78.90 15.60
C GLU A 41 -2.14 77.85 16.14
N GLU A 42 -2.34 77.86 17.47
CA GLU A 42 -3.25 76.96 18.18
C GLU A 42 -4.70 77.13 17.66
N PRO A 43 -5.41 76.03 17.37
CA PRO A 43 -6.85 76.07 17.13
C PRO A 43 -7.59 76.69 18.33
N PRO A 44 -8.84 77.18 18.18
CA PRO A 44 -9.63 77.61 19.32
C PRO A 44 -10.00 76.39 20.20
N THR A 45 -9.15 76.09 21.20
CA THR A 45 -9.31 75.00 22.18
C THR A 45 -10.24 75.41 23.32
N THR A 46 -11.46 75.85 23.00
CA THR A 46 -12.46 76.03 24.06
C THR A 46 -12.88 74.63 24.49
N ASP A 47 -12.62 74.33 25.75
CA ASP A 47 -12.96 73.10 26.46
C ASP A 47 -13.69 73.61 27.71
N SER A 48 -15.02 73.56 27.62
CA SER A 48 -15.93 74.39 28.39
C SER A 48 -16.28 73.80 29.76
N ASP A 49 -16.08 72.50 29.93
CA ASP A 49 -16.25 71.73 31.17
C ASP A 49 -14.93 71.13 31.72
N GLY A 50 -13.85 71.20 30.95
CA GLY A 50 -12.48 70.98 31.40
C GLY A 50 -12.04 69.52 31.43
N ASP A 51 -12.62 68.66 30.60
CA ASP A 51 -12.27 67.23 30.52
C ASP A 51 -11.10 66.93 29.57
N GLY A 52 -10.69 67.90 28.75
CA GLY A 52 -9.57 67.76 27.82
C GLY A 52 -9.99 67.51 26.37
N ILE A 53 -11.27 67.25 26.10
CA ILE A 53 -11.84 67.16 24.75
C ILE A 53 -12.27 68.57 24.31
N PRO A 54 -11.93 69.03 23.10
CA PRO A 54 -12.38 70.35 22.64
C PRO A 54 -13.89 70.38 22.34
N ASP A 55 -14.58 71.46 22.71
CA ASP A 55 -16.00 71.71 22.39
C ASP A 55 -16.32 71.44 20.91
N VAL A 56 -15.36 71.71 20.01
CA VAL A 56 -15.53 71.52 18.56
C VAL A 56 -15.74 70.05 18.19
N HIS A 57 -15.07 69.11 18.86
CA HIS A 57 -15.24 67.67 18.62
C HIS A 57 -16.56 67.19 19.23
N GLU A 58 -16.87 67.61 20.46
CA GLU A 58 -18.13 67.25 21.12
C GLU A 58 -19.36 67.78 20.36
N ASN A 59 -19.27 68.96 19.75
CA ASN A 59 -20.36 69.46 18.90
C ASN A 59 -20.56 68.62 17.63
N ILE A 60 -19.53 67.97 17.09
CA ILE A 60 -19.63 67.06 15.94
C ILE A 60 -20.48 65.84 16.31
N PHE A 61 -20.25 65.27 17.50
CA PHE A 61 -20.92 64.07 17.99
C PHE A 61 -22.05 64.37 19.00
N SER A 62 -22.60 65.59 19.02
CA SER A 62 -23.62 66.00 19.99
C SER A 62 -25.05 65.48 19.74
N GLU A 63 -25.31 64.94 18.54
CA GLU A 63 -26.62 64.40 18.19
C GLU A 63 -26.79 62.96 18.68
N TRP A 64 -28.00 62.60 19.08
CA TRP A 64 -28.34 61.23 19.50
C TRP A 64 -28.48 60.32 18.28
N ILE A 65 -27.85 59.14 18.33
CA ILE A 65 -28.05 58.09 17.33
C ILE A 65 -29.21 57.20 17.80
N ASN A 66 -30.18 56.96 16.90
CA ASN A 66 -31.30 56.07 17.17
C ASN A 66 -31.53 55.16 15.96
N PHE A 67 -31.42 53.86 16.17
CA PHE A 67 -31.71 52.85 15.14
C PHE A 67 -32.44 51.64 15.75
N THR A 68 -32.82 50.69 14.89
CA THR A 68 -33.46 49.44 15.31
C THR A 68 -32.49 48.32 14.99
N ALA A 69 -32.12 47.54 16.01
CA ALA A 69 -31.29 46.35 15.87
C ALA A 69 -31.97 45.29 14.99
N VAL A 70 -31.20 44.30 14.53
CA VAL A 70 -31.66 43.23 13.62
C VAL A 70 -32.89 42.49 14.17
N ASP A 71 -33.00 42.36 15.49
CA ASP A 71 -34.09 41.67 16.18
C ASP A 71 -35.29 42.57 16.57
N GLY A 72 -35.25 43.86 16.18
CA GLY A 72 -36.32 44.82 16.45
C GLY A 72 -36.19 45.59 17.77
N ARG A 73 -35.14 45.38 18.57
CA ARG A 73 -34.85 46.23 19.75
C ARG A 73 -34.44 47.64 19.31
N SER A 74 -34.90 48.67 20.04
CA SER A 74 -34.51 50.06 19.75
C SER A 74 -33.19 50.40 20.44
N VAL A 75 -32.21 50.86 19.67
CA VAL A 75 -30.93 51.38 20.15
C VAL A 75 -31.01 52.90 20.21
N SER A 76 -30.53 53.50 21.31
CA SER A 76 -30.56 54.94 21.55
C SER A 76 -29.29 55.37 22.27
N MET A 77 -28.39 56.00 21.54
CA MET A 77 -27.06 56.42 22.01
C MET A 77 -27.05 57.93 22.21
N ALA A 78 -26.64 58.36 23.40
CA ALA A 78 -26.55 59.78 23.69
C ALA A 78 -25.31 60.36 22.98
N GLY A 79 -25.47 61.51 22.33
CA GLY A 79 -24.31 62.26 21.84
C GLY A 79 -23.56 62.99 22.95
N MET A 80 -22.34 63.43 22.66
CA MET A 80 -21.47 64.17 23.59
C MET A 80 -22.05 65.53 24.01
N ASP A 81 -21.78 65.98 25.23
CA ASP A 81 -22.20 67.27 25.80
C ASP A 81 -21.03 68.04 26.42
N LYS A 82 -20.58 69.06 25.69
CA LYS A 82 -19.57 70.08 26.08
C LYS A 82 -19.73 70.83 27.41
N ASN A 83 -20.74 70.51 28.20
CA ASN A 83 -20.94 71.06 29.54
C ASN A 83 -20.94 69.96 30.62
N TYR A 84 -20.64 68.71 30.26
CA TYR A 84 -20.76 67.53 31.08
C TYR A 84 -19.53 66.61 31.02
N SER A 85 -18.37 67.13 31.43
CA SER A 85 -17.07 66.45 31.62
C SER A 85 -16.95 65.01 32.13
N ALA A 86 -18.04 64.35 32.56
CA ALA A 86 -18.02 62.93 32.86
C ALA A 86 -18.29 62.04 31.63
N ASP A 87 -18.88 62.58 30.55
CA ASP A 87 -19.12 61.83 29.31
C ASP A 87 -17.82 61.47 28.58
N ALA A 88 -16.77 62.29 28.68
CA ALA A 88 -15.43 61.98 28.16
C ALA A 88 -14.80 60.67 28.68
N PHE A 89 -15.24 60.16 29.84
CA PHE A 89 -14.72 58.93 30.46
C PHE A 89 -15.71 57.77 30.39
N ILE A 90 -16.80 57.92 29.63
CA ILE A 90 -17.81 56.88 29.44
C ILE A 90 -17.62 56.30 28.05
N ASP A 91 -17.56 54.98 28.01
CA ASP A 91 -17.75 54.19 26.81
C ASP A 91 -19.28 54.07 26.59
N ILE A 92 -19.80 54.85 25.63
CA ILE A 92 -21.24 55.02 25.42
C ILE A 92 -21.79 53.88 24.57
N ASP A 93 -21.05 53.47 23.56
CA ASP A 93 -21.31 52.45 22.53
C ASP A 93 -20.77 51.06 22.81
N LYS A 94 -20.05 50.89 23.92
CA LYS A 94 -19.62 49.61 24.48
C LYS A 94 -18.69 48.85 23.54
N ASP A 95 -17.81 49.55 22.86
CA ASP A 95 -16.77 48.99 22.00
C ASP A 95 -15.45 48.77 22.76
N GLY A 96 -15.35 49.21 24.02
CA GLY A 96 -14.16 49.08 24.85
C GLY A 96 -13.19 50.27 24.79
N LEU A 97 -13.54 51.33 24.06
CA LEU A 97 -12.89 52.64 24.10
C LEU A 97 -13.83 53.64 24.78
N ASN A 98 -13.28 54.56 25.58
CA ASN A 98 -14.06 55.71 26.04
C ASN A 98 -13.91 56.88 25.07
N ALA A 99 -14.82 57.86 25.15
CA ALA A 99 -14.80 59.02 24.26
C ALA A 99 -13.47 59.82 24.24
N THR A 100 -12.65 59.79 25.30
CA THR A 100 -11.30 60.37 25.28
C THR A 100 -10.32 59.52 24.46
N GLU A 101 -10.38 58.20 24.57
CA GLU A 101 -9.56 57.25 23.79
C GLU A 101 -9.87 57.39 22.30
N GLU A 102 -11.15 57.46 21.95
CA GLU A 102 -11.63 57.67 20.59
C GLU A 102 -11.23 59.04 20.01
N TYR A 103 -11.39 60.12 20.78
CA TYR A 103 -10.90 61.44 20.38
C TYR A 103 -9.38 61.46 20.16
N CYS A 104 -8.64 60.71 20.99
CA CYS A 104 -7.18 60.65 20.94
C CYS A 104 -6.64 59.79 19.80
N TRP A 105 -7.44 58.88 19.22
CA TRP A 105 -7.01 57.97 18.16
C TRP A 105 -6.27 58.70 17.02
N PRO A 106 -5.11 58.22 16.54
CA PRO A 106 -4.41 56.97 16.87
C PRO A 106 -3.35 57.12 17.99
N TYR A 107 -3.53 58.05 18.93
CA TYR A 107 -2.62 58.25 20.07
C TYR A 107 -3.28 57.72 21.36
N PRO A 108 -2.48 57.33 22.39
CA PRO A 108 -3.03 56.96 23.70
C PRO A 108 -3.84 58.10 24.34
N ALA A 109 -4.71 57.77 25.29
CA ALA A 109 -5.54 58.73 26.04
C ALA A 109 -4.77 59.89 26.70
N THR A 110 -3.45 59.75 26.89
CA THR A 110 -2.55 60.83 27.35
C THR A 110 -2.41 61.97 26.35
N CYS A 111 -3.04 61.90 25.16
CA CYS A 111 -3.08 63.00 24.20
C CYS A 111 -3.71 64.29 24.76
N THR A 112 -4.48 64.17 25.85
CA THR A 112 -5.09 65.30 26.56
C THR A 112 -4.15 65.97 27.58
N ASP A 113 -3.00 65.33 27.90
CA ASP A 113 -2.06 65.79 28.92
C ASP A 113 -1.37 67.13 28.57
N PRO A 114 -0.98 67.93 29.60
CA PRO A 114 -0.30 69.21 29.40
C PRO A 114 1.08 69.04 28.74
N GLY A 115 1.14 69.18 27.42
CA GLY A 115 2.38 69.05 26.64
C GLY A 115 2.20 68.37 25.29
N PHE A 116 1.07 67.69 25.07
CA PHE A 116 0.69 67.16 23.77
C PHE A 116 0.11 68.28 22.88
N SER A 117 0.42 68.26 21.58
CA SER A 117 -0.06 69.29 20.66
C SER A 117 -1.51 69.01 20.26
N ARG A 118 -2.45 69.63 20.98
CA ARG A 118 -3.91 69.56 20.72
C ARG A 118 -4.19 70.03 19.29
N GLY A 119 -4.52 69.10 18.38
CA GLY A 119 -4.69 69.36 16.94
C GLY A 119 -3.99 68.34 16.02
N LEU A 120 -3.28 67.36 16.58
CA LEU A 120 -2.70 66.23 15.85
C LEU A 120 -3.54 64.94 15.92
N THR A 121 -4.60 64.90 16.74
CA THR A 121 -5.49 63.73 16.94
C THR A 121 -6.46 63.52 15.78
N GLY A 122 -6.86 62.29 15.50
CA GLY A 122 -7.55 61.86 14.28
C GLY A 122 -6.56 61.58 13.14
N VAL A 123 -6.93 60.70 12.23
CA VAL A 123 -6.13 60.34 11.05
C VAL A 123 -6.41 61.35 9.93
N VAL A 124 -5.36 61.84 9.25
CA VAL A 124 -5.49 62.80 8.14
C VAL A 124 -5.12 62.12 6.84
N ASP A 125 -6.02 62.14 5.87
CA ASP A 125 -5.80 61.59 4.54
C ASP A 125 -4.91 62.50 3.66
N GLY A 126 -4.53 61.99 2.47
CA GLY A 126 -3.76 62.76 1.48
C GLY A 126 -4.48 63.99 0.91
N GLU A 127 -5.79 64.13 1.13
CA GLU A 127 -6.61 65.27 0.69
C GLU A 127 -6.75 66.35 1.77
N GLY A 128 -6.21 66.13 2.98
CA GLY A 128 -6.29 67.07 4.10
C GLY A 128 -7.65 67.03 4.79
N VAL A 129 -8.26 65.85 4.88
CA VAL A 129 -9.48 65.57 5.62
C VAL A 129 -9.12 64.72 6.84
N ARG A 130 -9.66 65.09 8.01
CA ARG A 130 -9.42 64.41 9.27
C ARG A 130 -10.61 63.54 9.67
N SER A 131 -10.36 62.28 9.93
CA SER A 131 -11.33 61.29 10.42
C SER A 131 -11.12 61.02 11.91
N TYR A 132 -12.20 60.67 12.60
CA TYR A 132 -12.24 60.32 14.02
C TYR A 132 -13.12 59.07 14.20
N LEU A 133 -12.82 58.29 15.24
CA LEU A 133 -13.76 57.31 15.79
C LEU A 133 -15.02 58.03 16.27
N ASP A 134 -16.20 57.42 16.13
CA ASP A 134 -17.49 57.99 16.52
C ASP A 134 -17.94 57.39 17.87
N PRO A 135 -17.92 58.16 18.99
CA PRO A 135 -18.27 57.71 20.35
C PRO A 135 -19.72 57.27 20.61
N ARG A 136 -20.45 56.96 19.55
CA ARG A 136 -21.86 56.59 19.53
C ARG A 136 -22.11 55.36 18.66
N LYS A 137 -21.10 54.83 17.98
CA LYS A 137 -21.17 53.70 17.03
C LYS A 137 -19.99 52.79 17.32
N SER A 138 -20.28 51.55 17.72
CA SER A 138 -19.26 50.63 18.24
C SER A 138 -18.24 50.13 17.21
N ASP A 139 -18.57 50.28 15.93
CA ASP A 139 -17.81 49.87 14.76
C ASP A 139 -17.91 51.09 13.84
N THR A 140 -16.88 51.94 13.80
CA THR A 140 -16.94 53.28 13.20
C THR A 140 -17.05 53.19 11.68
N ASP A 141 -16.25 52.34 11.05
CA ASP A 141 -16.13 52.23 9.59
C ASP A 141 -17.10 51.22 8.96
N GLY A 142 -17.72 50.35 9.77
CA GLY A 142 -18.83 49.48 9.41
C GLY A 142 -18.42 48.13 8.86
N ASP A 143 -17.29 47.61 9.32
CA ASP A 143 -16.59 46.42 8.82
C ASP A 143 -16.97 45.15 9.62
N GLY A 144 -17.71 45.30 10.73
CA GLY A 144 -18.18 44.21 11.59
C GLY A 144 -17.32 43.96 12.84
N MET A 145 -16.15 44.57 12.92
CA MET A 145 -15.26 44.56 14.08
C MET A 145 -15.44 45.85 14.90
N PRO A 146 -15.48 45.76 16.25
CA PRO A 146 -15.55 46.96 17.07
C PRO A 146 -14.23 47.73 17.20
N ASP A 147 -14.28 49.06 17.26
CA ASP A 147 -13.07 49.91 17.29
C ASP A 147 -12.10 49.52 18.42
N GLY A 148 -12.63 49.18 19.61
CA GLY A 148 -11.80 48.76 20.74
C GLY A 148 -11.24 47.33 20.62
N TYR A 149 -11.89 46.45 19.87
CA TYR A 149 -11.35 45.13 19.52
C TYR A 149 -10.18 45.28 18.55
N GLU A 150 -10.36 46.02 17.48
CA GLU A 150 -9.32 46.27 16.46
C GLU A 150 -8.12 47.02 17.06
N ALA A 151 -8.36 48.04 17.88
CA ALA A 151 -7.30 48.75 18.60
C ALA A 151 -6.48 47.81 19.50
N TYR A 152 -7.13 46.80 20.08
CA TYR A 152 -6.46 45.77 20.86
C TYR A 152 -5.67 44.79 19.98
N MET A 153 -6.23 44.33 18.86
CA MET A 153 -5.53 43.45 17.91
C MET A 153 -4.31 44.12 17.28
N CYS A 154 -4.46 45.37 16.85
CA CYS A 154 -3.35 46.20 16.38
C CYS A 154 -2.23 46.32 17.43
N LEU A 155 -2.56 46.47 18.71
CA LEU A 155 -1.55 46.46 19.78
C LEU A 155 -0.83 45.10 19.87
N ARG A 156 -1.56 44.00 19.70
CA ARG A 156 -1.05 42.63 19.84
C ARG A 156 -0.03 42.28 18.75
N ILE A 157 -0.28 42.65 17.50
CA ILE A 157 0.65 42.45 16.38
C ILE A 157 1.81 43.46 16.38
N GLY A 158 1.89 44.33 17.39
CA GLY A 158 2.99 45.27 17.58
C GLY A 158 2.82 46.59 16.83
N GLY A 159 1.60 46.95 16.41
CA GLY A 159 1.27 48.20 15.74
C GLY A 159 1.46 49.47 16.58
N PHE A 160 1.86 49.37 17.85
CA PHE A 160 2.13 50.53 18.70
C PHE A 160 3.61 50.96 18.70
N ASP A 161 3.93 52.10 18.10
CA ASP A 161 5.28 52.67 18.14
C ASP A 161 5.53 53.43 19.46
N LEU A 162 6.41 52.85 20.29
CA LEU A 162 6.83 53.43 21.57
C LEU A 162 7.53 54.80 21.43
N ILE A 163 8.16 55.11 20.29
CA ILE A 163 8.91 56.36 20.07
C ILE A 163 7.96 57.51 19.71
N SER A 164 7.10 57.30 18.72
CA SER A 164 6.12 58.30 18.30
C SER A 164 4.87 58.33 19.17
N GLN A 165 4.67 57.33 20.04
CA GLN A 165 3.48 57.14 20.88
C GLN A 165 2.19 57.06 20.04
N LYS A 166 2.23 56.31 18.94
CA LYS A 166 1.18 56.27 17.92
C LYS A 166 0.89 54.81 17.53
N PHE A 167 -0.39 54.49 17.32
CA PHE A 167 -0.83 53.27 16.67
C PHE A 167 -0.69 53.40 15.15
N GLU A 168 -0.06 52.42 14.54
CA GLU A 168 0.10 52.23 13.09
C GLU A 168 -0.41 50.82 12.76
N CYS A 169 -1.71 50.74 12.53
CA CYS A 169 -2.42 49.50 12.26
C CYS A 169 -2.44 49.28 10.74
N ARG A 170 -2.09 48.07 10.30
CA ARG A 170 -2.16 47.66 8.90
C ARG A 170 -3.40 46.82 8.63
N ASP A 171 -3.63 45.84 9.51
CA ASP A 171 -4.61 44.76 9.30
C ASP A 171 -5.84 44.85 10.25
N PHE A 172 -5.82 45.73 11.25
CA PHE A 172 -6.96 46.00 12.17
C PHE A 172 -7.02 47.51 12.47
N ASP A 173 -7.52 48.31 11.53
CA ASP A 173 -7.60 49.76 11.63
C ASP A 173 -9.07 50.23 11.75
N PRO A 174 -9.51 50.70 12.93
CA PRO A 174 -10.88 51.17 13.23
C PRO A 174 -11.48 52.29 12.36
N LEU A 175 -10.73 52.76 11.36
CA LEU A 175 -11.14 53.82 10.44
C LEU A 175 -11.09 53.37 8.97
N ASN A 176 -10.72 52.12 8.70
CA ASN A 176 -10.48 51.58 7.39
C ASN A 176 -11.07 50.17 7.20
N ALA A 177 -12.37 50.13 6.91
CA ALA A 177 -13.16 48.92 6.62
C ALA A 177 -12.71 48.00 5.47
N THR A 178 -11.48 48.10 4.96
CA THR A 178 -10.93 47.14 3.99
C THR A 178 -10.41 45.87 4.66
N ASP A 179 -10.15 45.91 5.96
CA ASP A 179 -9.71 44.79 6.82
C ASP A 179 -10.82 43.78 7.14
N MET A 180 -12.10 44.11 6.99
CA MET A 180 -13.19 43.11 6.99
C MET A 180 -12.98 41.95 6.01
N ASP A 181 -12.31 42.22 4.89
CA ASP A 181 -12.02 41.27 3.82
C ASP A 181 -10.62 40.61 4.00
N GLU A 182 -9.90 40.91 5.10
CA GLU A 182 -8.58 40.36 5.39
C GLU A 182 -8.66 39.09 6.26
N ASP A 183 -7.80 38.13 5.92
CA ASP A 183 -7.59 36.83 6.57
C ASP A 183 -6.07 36.72 6.85
N PRO A 184 -5.59 37.27 8.00
CA PRO A 184 -4.16 37.41 8.26
C PRO A 184 -3.40 36.11 8.49
N ASP A 185 -4.08 35.08 8.98
CA ASP A 185 -3.58 33.73 9.22
C ASP A 185 -3.80 32.77 8.06
N ASN A 186 -4.69 33.08 7.12
CA ASN A 186 -4.97 32.31 5.89
C ASN A 186 -5.50 30.91 6.19
N ASP A 187 -6.41 30.80 7.15
CA ASP A 187 -7.03 29.55 7.56
C ASP A 187 -8.39 29.28 6.85
N GLY A 188 -8.73 30.14 5.88
CA GLY A 188 -9.81 29.92 4.92
C GLY A 188 -9.71 28.56 4.23
N PHE A 189 -10.86 28.04 3.81
CA PHE A 189 -11.00 26.66 3.33
C PHE A 189 -11.39 26.64 1.84
N ASP A 190 -10.57 26.01 1.01
CA ASP A 190 -10.81 25.86 -0.42
C ASP A 190 -11.87 24.78 -0.70
N VAL A 191 -13.14 25.17 -0.59
CA VAL A 191 -14.29 24.28 -0.77
C VAL A 191 -14.33 23.65 -2.17
N ASN A 192 -13.91 24.40 -3.19
CA ASN A 192 -13.99 23.97 -4.58
C ASN A 192 -12.70 23.26 -5.07
N ARG A 193 -11.65 23.24 -4.24
CA ARG A 193 -10.37 22.56 -4.44
C ARG A 193 -9.65 23.00 -5.73
N ASP A 194 -9.88 24.25 -6.17
CA ASP A 194 -9.22 24.83 -7.33
C ASP A 194 -7.84 25.43 -7.00
N GLY A 195 -7.40 25.34 -5.75
CA GLY A 195 -6.12 25.82 -5.22
C GLY A 195 -6.07 27.34 -5.05
N ILE A 196 -7.21 28.04 -5.18
CA ILE A 196 -7.32 29.50 -5.09
C ILE A 196 -8.48 29.87 -4.18
N LEU A 197 -8.16 30.33 -2.97
CA LEU A 197 -9.16 30.89 -2.06
C LEU A 197 -9.83 32.12 -2.67
N SER A 198 -11.11 31.99 -3.00
CA SER A 198 -11.97 33.11 -3.38
C SER A 198 -12.41 33.90 -2.14
N MET A 199 -12.92 35.12 -2.34
CA MET A 199 -13.49 35.95 -1.26
C MET A 199 -14.62 35.27 -0.47
N THR A 200 -15.21 34.18 -0.99
CA THR A 200 -16.25 33.41 -0.30
C THR A 200 -15.73 32.18 0.43
N GLU A 201 -14.45 31.87 0.28
CA GLU A 201 -13.74 30.74 0.90
C GLU A 201 -12.78 31.20 2.02
N LEU A 202 -12.43 32.48 2.06
CA LEU A 202 -11.69 33.09 3.18
C LEU A 202 -12.53 33.03 4.47
N TYR A 203 -11.87 32.78 5.60
CA TYR A 203 -12.47 32.92 6.91
C TYR A 203 -12.02 34.25 7.51
N THR A 204 -12.78 35.31 7.24
CA THR A 204 -12.25 36.66 7.48
C THR A 204 -12.24 37.05 8.96
N SER A 205 -11.38 38.00 9.32
CA SER A 205 -11.26 38.52 10.70
C SER A 205 -12.62 38.92 11.32
N SER A 206 -13.54 39.43 10.49
CA SER A 206 -14.89 39.82 10.92
C SER A 206 -15.78 38.62 11.26
N GLU A 207 -15.66 37.52 10.50
CA GLU A 207 -16.42 36.29 10.68
C GLU A 207 -15.95 35.53 11.92
N GLU A 208 -14.63 35.51 12.11
CA GLU A 208 -13.97 34.95 13.28
C GLU A 208 -14.34 35.65 14.59
N TYR A 209 -14.28 36.98 14.63
CA TYR A 209 -14.70 37.76 15.79
C TYR A 209 -16.15 37.46 16.18
N LEU A 210 -17.03 37.31 15.19
CA LEU A 210 -18.45 37.03 15.39
C LEU A 210 -18.78 35.54 15.57
N TYR A 211 -17.80 34.63 15.52
CA TYR A 211 -18.05 33.20 15.66
C TYR A 211 -18.79 32.87 16.98
N GLY A 212 -19.83 32.04 16.88
CA GLY A 212 -20.70 31.67 17.99
C GLY A 212 -21.64 32.79 18.48
N ALA A 213 -21.62 33.98 17.89
CA ALA A 213 -22.52 35.08 18.26
C ALA A 213 -23.98 34.79 17.86
N PRO A 214 -24.97 35.00 18.76
CA PRO A 214 -26.37 34.88 18.41
C PRO A 214 -26.75 35.82 17.27
N GLN A 215 -27.61 35.37 16.34
CA GLN A 215 -28.12 36.19 15.22
C GLN A 215 -28.79 37.52 15.65
N ASN A 216 -29.11 37.69 16.94
CA ASN A 216 -29.69 38.91 17.49
C ASN A 216 -28.70 39.78 18.28
N HIS A 217 -27.41 39.45 18.24
CA HIS A 217 -26.34 40.22 18.88
C HIS A 217 -26.20 41.59 18.22
N THR A 218 -25.98 42.63 19.02
CA THR A 218 -25.73 43.99 18.54
C THR A 218 -24.82 44.66 19.56
N ASN A 219 -23.60 45.01 19.15
CA ASN A 219 -22.54 45.51 20.05
C ASN A 219 -23.02 46.69 20.92
N GLU A 220 -23.73 47.67 20.34
CA GLU A 220 -24.21 48.86 21.07
C GLU A 220 -25.28 48.55 22.14
N LEU A 221 -25.96 47.39 22.06
CA LEU A 221 -26.92 46.95 23.06
C LEU A 221 -26.32 45.96 24.03
N ASP A 222 -25.68 44.94 23.48
CA ASP A 222 -25.29 43.73 24.19
C ASP A 222 -23.87 43.83 24.75
N GLY A 223 -23.02 44.69 24.20
CA GLY A 223 -21.58 44.80 24.49
C GLY A 223 -20.72 43.97 23.54
N LEU A 224 -19.40 44.12 23.62
CA LEU A 224 -18.41 43.31 22.89
C LEU A 224 -18.64 41.81 23.06
N TRP A 225 -18.28 41.02 22.04
CA TRP A 225 -18.36 39.56 22.02
C TRP A 225 -17.26 38.90 22.89
N CYS A 226 -17.33 39.19 24.19
CA CYS A 226 -16.44 38.69 25.21
C CYS A 226 -17.19 38.45 26.53
N ILE A 227 -16.52 37.78 27.47
CA ILE A 227 -16.99 37.57 28.85
C ILE A 227 -15.99 38.15 29.85
N ALA A 228 -16.51 38.70 30.95
CA ALA A 228 -15.73 39.30 32.02
C ALA A 228 -16.26 38.95 33.43
N THR A 229 -15.34 38.73 34.37
CA THR A 229 -15.55 38.27 35.75
C THR A 229 -14.94 39.29 36.74
N PRO A 230 -15.72 39.88 37.67
CA PRO A 230 -15.17 40.80 38.66
C PRO A 230 -14.54 40.08 39.88
N PRO A 231 -13.53 40.60 40.62
CA PRO A 231 -12.43 41.53 40.30
C PRO A 231 -11.03 40.87 40.48
N GLU A 232 -10.87 39.59 40.18
CA GLU A 232 -9.57 38.90 40.16
C GLU A 232 -9.24 38.51 38.72
N GLY A 233 -8.94 39.52 37.91
CA GLY A 233 -8.69 39.35 36.47
C GLY A 233 -7.48 38.46 36.16
N SER A 234 -7.43 37.99 34.91
CA SER A 234 -6.37 37.12 34.40
C SER A 234 -5.02 37.84 34.33
N ILE A 235 -3.95 37.16 34.73
CA ILE A 235 -2.55 37.63 34.62
C ILE A 235 -1.87 37.20 33.30
N LEU A 236 -2.61 36.50 32.43
CA LEU A 236 -2.13 36.02 31.13
C LEU A 236 -2.40 37.07 30.06
N THR A 237 -1.46 37.27 29.16
CA THR A 237 -1.47 38.36 28.15
C THR A 237 -1.60 37.84 26.71
N ASN A 238 -1.85 36.54 26.53
CA ASN A 238 -2.01 35.94 25.21
C ASN A 238 -3.51 35.70 24.98
N TRP A 239 -3.98 35.89 23.75
CA TRP A 239 -5.36 35.57 23.37
C TRP A 239 -5.74 34.15 23.81
N PRO A 240 -6.99 33.91 24.24
CA PRO A 240 -8.18 34.77 24.21
C PRO A 240 -8.35 35.67 25.43
N TYR A 241 -7.32 35.81 26.28
CA TYR A 241 -7.45 36.59 27.50
C TYR A 241 -7.46 38.10 27.22
N ILE A 242 -8.41 38.79 27.84
CA ILE A 242 -8.42 40.24 27.87
C ILE A 242 -7.43 40.70 28.95
N PRO A 243 -6.43 41.54 28.63
CA PRO A 243 -5.44 41.98 29.62
C PRO A 243 -6.11 42.73 30.77
N THR A 244 -5.81 42.34 32.01
CA THR A 244 -6.42 42.94 33.20
C THR A 244 -5.38 43.61 34.13
N GLY A 245 -5.83 44.62 34.90
CA GLY A 245 -5.06 45.22 35.98
C GLY A 245 -4.43 46.59 35.67
N ALA A 246 -3.62 47.12 36.60
CA ALA A 246 -3.09 48.49 36.55
C ALA A 246 -2.08 48.76 35.42
N ASN A 247 -1.63 47.72 34.73
CA ASN A 247 -0.71 47.79 33.60
C ASN A 247 -1.39 47.49 32.25
N ALA A 248 -2.71 47.24 32.22
CA ALA A 248 -3.45 47.06 30.98
C ALA A 248 -3.58 48.40 30.25
N THR A 249 -3.28 48.40 28.94
CA THR A 249 -3.32 49.59 28.09
C THR A 249 -4.77 50.07 27.88
N PHE A 250 -5.70 49.14 27.64
CA PHE A 250 -7.12 49.40 27.47
C PHE A 250 -7.89 48.90 28.69
N GLN A 251 -8.37 49.82 29.54
CA GLN A 251 -9.03 49.47 30.79
C GLN A 251 -10.55 49.24 30.66
N ASN A 252 -11.15 49.69 29.55
CA ASN A 252 -12.60 49.70 29.35
C ASN A 252 -13.14 48.44 28.64
N LEU A 253 -12.28 47.65 27.97
CA LEU A 253 -12.64 46.37 27.33
C LEU A 253 -13.50 45.46 28.24
N ILE A 254 -13.11 45.33 29.51
CA ILE A 254 -13.80 44.45 30.48
C ILE A 254 -15.23 44.92 30.76
N SER A 255 -15.45 46.24 30.86
CA SER A 255 -16.78 46.80 31.09
C SER A 255 -17.68 46.78 29.85
N ALA A 256 -17.07 46.68 28.68
CA ALA A 256 -17.74 46.61 27.39
C ALA A 256 -18.23 45.20 27.05
N CYS A 257 -17.65 44.14 27.64
CA CYS A 257 -18.06 42.75 27.39
C CYS A 257 -19.55 42.46 27.64
N ALA A 258 -20.09 41.55 26.83
CA ALA A 258 -21.48 41.15 26.91
C ALA A 258 -21.86 40.54 28.27
N THR A 259 -22.99 40.99 28.81
CA THR A 259 -23.44 40.61 30.17
C THR A 259 -24.40 39.42 30.20
N ASN A 260 -24.95 39.03 29.06
CA ASN A 260 -25.88 37.91 28.92
C ASN A 260 -25.23 36.63 28.37
N THR A 261 -23.92 36.66 28.08
CA THR A 261 -23.14 35.51 27.64
C THR A 261 -22.49 34.85 28.87
N THR A 262 -22.42 33.53 28.87
CA THR A 262 -21.76 32.76 29.93
C THR A 262 -20.86 31.71 29.31
N SER A 263 -19.57 31.72 29.66
CA SER A 263 -18.62 30.64 29.33
C SER A 263 -18.53 29.66 30.49
N GLU A 264 -18.36 28.37 30.18
CA GLU A 264 -18.23 27.31 31.18
C GLU A 264 -16.83 27.31 31.87
N ILE A 265 -15.84 28.03 31.31
CA ILE A 265 -14.45 28.03 31.76
C ILE A 265 -14.18 29.12 32.82
N GLY A 266 -15.08 30.09 32.99
CA GLY A 266 -15.11 31.02 34.13
C GLY A 266 -13.94 32.01 34.23
N VAL A 267 -13.51 32.60 33.11
CA VAL A 267 -12.38 33.56 33.00
C VAL A 267 -12.70 34.70 32.03
N ASP A 268 -11.95 35.81 32.11
CA ASP A 268 -12.12 36.99 31.23
C ASP A 268 -11.50 36.75 29.86
N MET A 269 -12.32 36.68 28.80
CA MET A 269 -11.87 36.27 27.47
C MET A 269 -12.80 36.71 26.35
N TRP A 270 -12.27 36.74 25.13
CA TRP A 270 -13.05 36.82 23.90
C TRP A 270 -13.71 35.48 23.56
N LEU A 271 -14.85 35.53 22.84
CA LEU A 271 -15.70 34.37 22.60
C LEU A 271 -15.62 33.77 21.19
N GLY A 272 -15.24 34.55 20.16
CA GLY A 272 -14.97 34.06 18.80
C GLY A 272 -13.65 33.30 18.67
N THR A 273 -13.23 33.03 17.44
CA THR A 273 -11.90 32.51 17.05
C THR A 273 -10.87 33.66 17.01
N ASP A 274 -9.62 33.36 16.73
CA ASP A 274 -8.48 34.28 16.74
C ASP A 274 -7.96 34.56 15.32
N PRO A 275 -8.18 35.76 14.75
CA PRO A 275 -7.75 36.12 13.37
C PRO A 275 -6.24 36.23 13.09
N LEU A 276 -5.45 35.58 13.92
CA LEU A 276 -3.99 35.58 13.92
C LEU A 276 -3.45 34.18 14.22
N LEU A 277 -4.31 33.20 14.41
CA LEU A 277 -4.00 31.80 14.68
C LEU A 277 -4.97 30.92 13.90
N GLU A 278 -4.44 30.18 12.94
CA GLU A 278 -5.17 29.22 12.10
C GLU A 278 -5.98 28.17 12.88
N ASP A 279 -5.67 27.97 14.17
CA ASP A 279 -6.25 26.93 15.01
C ASP A 279 -6.44 27.50 16.45
N SER A 280 -7.66 27.99 16.71
CA SER A 280 -8.04 28.81 17.88
C SER A 280 -8.44 28.03 19.13
N ASP A 281 -8.13 26.76 19.10
CA ASP A 281 -8.68 25.75 19.95
C ASP A 281 -8.28 25.89 21.43
N ARG A 282 -9.26 25.77 22.35
CA ARG A 282 -9.11 26.35 23.71
C ARG A 282 -9.54 25.51 24.87
N TYR A 283 -10.35 24.48 24.63
CA TYR A 283 -10.77 23.58 25.68
C TYR A 283 -10.81 22.14 25.19
N ASN A 284 -10.76 21.21 26.14
CA ASN A 284 -10.90 19.79 25.86
C ASN A 284 -12.01 19.22 26.76
N TRP A 285 -12.92 18.45 26.17
CA TRP A 285 -13.92 17.67 26.87
C TRP A 285 -13.44 16.23 27.12
N ASP A 286 -13.18 15.88 28.38
CA ASP A 286 -12.72 14.53 28.76
C ASP A 286 -13.87 13.52 29.02
N GLY A 287 -15.09 13.82 28.56
CA GLY A 287 -16.30 13.04 28.83
C GLY A 287 -16.96 13.33 30.19
N PHE A 288 -16.27 14.05 31.09
CA PHE A 288 -16.78 14.38 32.44
C PHE A 288 -16.75 15.88 32.74
N ALA A 289 -15.72 16.60 32.29
CA ALA A 289 -15.53 18.02 32.55
C ALA A 289 -14.76 18.71 31.43
N LEU A 290 -15.10 19.98 31.18
CA LEU A 290 -14.31 20.87 30.35
C LEU A 290 -13.01 21.23 31.05
N ARG A 291 -11.89 21.09 30.33
CA ARG A 291 -10.57 21.47 30.81
C ARG A 291 -9.95 22.49 29.89
N ASN A 292 -9.35 23.51 30.49
CA ASN A 292 -8.59 24.53 29.78
C ASN A 292 -7.26 23.95 29.29
N THR A 293 -6.90 24.17 28.02
CA THR A 293 -5.75 23.51 27.35
C THR A 293 -4.49 24.38 27.23
N TYR A 294 -4.51 25.61 27.74
CA TYR A 294 -3.45 26.60 27.49
C TYR A 294 -2.08 26.38 28.18
N PRO A 295 -0.97 26.79 27.51
CA PRO A 295 -0.90 27.25 26.12
C PRO A 295 -1.17 26.08 25.15
N SER A 296 -2.20 26.22 24.30
CA SER A 296 -2.63 25.20 23.35
C SER A 296 -2.14 25.62 21.98
N PHE A 297 -1.56 24.68 21.25
CA PHE A 297 -1.18 24.82 19.84
C PHE A 297 -2.27 24.13 19.00
N GLY A 298 -3.52 24.48 19.27
CA GLY A 298 -4.60 23.90 18.50
C GLY A 298 -4.88 22.41 18.70
N ASP A 299 -5.79 21.84 17.90
CA ASP A 299 -5.91 20.39 17.71
C ASP A 299 -5.27 19.84 16.44
N GLY A 300 -4.92 20.69 15.48
CA GLY A 300 -4.34 20.36 14.19
C GLY A 300 -5.31 20.52 13.02
N ILE A 301 -6.53 20.99 13.26
CA ILE A 301 -7.54 21.29 12.24
C ILE A 301 -7.73 22.82 12.20
N PRO A 302 -7.71 23.45 11.01
CA PRO A 302 -7.94 24.90 10.90
C PRO A 302 -9.37 25.31 11.22
N ASP A 303 -9.55 26.52 11.79
CA ASP A 303 -10.87 26.98 12.22
C ASP A 303 -11.84 27.11 11.02
N GLY A 304 -11.36 27.61 9.88
CA GLY A 304 -12.15 27.71 8.65
C GLY A 304 -12.73 26.36 8.18
N TRP A 305 -11.97 25.28 8.27
CA TRP A 305 -12.42 23.92 7.93
C TRP A 305 -13.45 23.42 8.95
N GLU A 306 -13.18 23.57 10.25
CA GLU A 306 -14.12 23.16 11.30
C GLU A 306 -15.47 23.87 11.19
N VAL A 307 -15.46 25.17 10.91
CA VAL A 307 -16.69 25.97 10.74
C VAL A 307 -17.49 25.55 9.51
N HIS A 308 -16.82 25.19 8.41
CA HIS A 308 -17.49 24.70 7.20
C HIS A 308 -18.35 23.47 7.47
N PHE A 309 -17.77 22.47 8.15
CA PHE A 309 -18.45 21.22 8.50
C PHE A 309 -19.30 21.31 9.78
N GLY A 310 -19.29 22.45 10.46
CA GLY A 310 -20.09 22.69 11.67
C GLY A 310 -19.53 22.01 12.92
N LEU A 311 -18.23 21.72 12.93
CA LEU A 311 -17.44 21.39 14.12
C LEU A 311 -17.23 22.67 14.97
N ASP A 312 -16.72 22.51 16.19
CA ASP A 312 -16.49 23.65 17.09
C ASP A 312 -14.99 23.97 17.14
N PRO A 313 -14.52 25.05 16.48
CA PRO A 313 -13.10 25.46 16.36
C PRO A 313 -12.43 25.87 17.68
N LEU A 314 -13.14 25.67 18.77
CA LEU A 314 -12.74 26.02 20.12
C LEU A 314 -12.58 24.77 20.99
N ASN A 315 -12.96 23.60 20.47
CA ASN A 315 -13.06 22.34 21.18
C ASN A 315 -12.15 21.23 20.64
N ARG A 316 -10.93 21.15 21.19
CA ARG A 316 -9.89 20.15 20.95
C ARG A 316 -10.26 18.67 20.99
N SER A 317 -11.45 18.35 21.48
CA SER A 317 -11.94 16.97 21.47
C SER A 317 -12.71 16.61 20.21
N SER A 318 -13.06 17.58 19.35
CA SER A 318 -13.62 17.34 18.02
C SER A 318 -12.63 16.56 17.17
N ALA A 319 -11.35 16.91 17.15
CA ALA A 319 -10.34 16.23 16.32
C ALA A 319 -10.28 14.70 16.44
N LEU A 320 -10.50 14.12 17.63
CA LEU A 320 -10.45 12.66 17.84
C LEU A 320 -11.84 12.01 17.89
N PHE A 321 -12.88 12.76 17.57
CA PHE A 321 -14.24 12.27 17.55
C PHE A 321 -14.58 11.81 16.13
N ASP A 322 -15.09 10.60 16.04
CA ASP A 322 -15.69 9.98 14.85
C ASP A 322 -17.21 10.23 14.95
N GLY A 323 -17.72 11.10 14.09
CA GLY A 323 -19.07 11.65 14.19
C GLY A 323 -20.16 10.84 13.49
N ASP A 324 -19.77 10.14 12.45
CA ASP A 324 -20.56 9.45 11.45
C ASP A 324 -20.41 7.91 11.52
N TYR A 325 -19.44 7.41 12.29
CA TYR A 325 -19.24 6.00 12.68
C TYR A 325 -18.89 5.08 11.52
N ASP A 326 -18.01 5.55 10.65
CA ASP A 326 -17.60 4.91 9.40
C ASP A 326 -16.29 4.09 9.53
N GLY A 327 -15.61 4.17 10.69
CA GLY A 327 -14.36 3.44 10.96
C GLY A 327 -14.42 1.91 10.71
N TRP A 328 -13.26 1.32 10.46
CA TRP A 328 -13.09 -0.07 10.02
C TRP A 328 -12.43 -0.98 11.07
N ASP A 329 -13.09 -2.11 11.37
CA ASP A 329 -12.61 -3.12 12.32
C ASP A 329 -11.58 -4.05 11.66
N ALA A 330 -10.37 -3.51 11.44
CA ALA A 330 -9.29 -4.20 10.75
C ALA A 330 -8.87 -5.50 11.45
N ASN A 331 -8.99 -5.57 12.78
CA ASN A 331 -8.61 -6.76 13.55
C ASN A 331 -9.76 -7.78 13.73
N ARG A 332 -10.98 -7.39 13.36
CA ARG A 332 -12.22 -8.20 13.36
C ARG A 332 -12.60 -8.72 14.75
N ASP A 333 -12.32 -7.99 15.82
CA ASP A 333 -12.73 -8.36 17.18
C ASP A 333 -14.17 -7.92 17.54
N GLY A 334 -14.82 -7.21 16.62
CA GLY A 334 -16.19 -6.71 16.71
C GLY A 334 -16.30 -5.35 17.42
N VAL A 335 -15.19 -4.65 17.65
CA VAL A 335 -15.14 -3.35 18.33
C VAL A 335 -14.20 -2.40 17.61
N LEU A 336 -14.72 -1.25 17.16
CA LEU A 336 -13.88 -0.15 16.70
C LEU A 336 -13.15 0.50 17.89
N SER A 337 -11.83 0.34 17.92
CA SER A 337 -10.98 0.99 18.91
C SER A 337 -10.83 2.50 18.62
N PRO A 338 -11.06 3.38 19.62
CA PRO A 338 -11.00 4.82 19.42
C PRO A 338 -9.57 5.35 19.36
N ASP A 339 -9.39 6.47 18.67
CA ASP A 339 -8.11 7.15 18.65
C ASP A 339 -7.72 7.70 20.02
N VAL A 340 -6.59 7.21 20.51
CA VAL A 340 -6.10 7.58 21.85
C VAL A 340 -5.31 8.90 21.84
N SER A 341 -4.81 9.32 20.68
CA SER A 341 -4.00 10.53 20.53
C SER A 341 -3.84 10.94 19.06
N ARG A 342 -3.60 12.23 18.84
CA ARG A 342 -3.38 12.87 17.53
C ARG A 342 -1.97 12.63 16.97
N THR A 343 -1.19 11.71 17.55
CA THR A 343 0.13 11.38 16.98
C THR A 343 -0.08 10.39 15.83
N PRO A 344 0.67 10.48 14.72
CA PRO A 344 0.49 9.57 13.59
C PRO A 344 0.49 8.08 13.97
N THR A 345 1.35 7.69 14.93
CA THR A 345 1.42 6.30 15.43
C THR A 345 0.19 5.85 16.22
N ALA A 346 -0.52 6.79 16.85
CA ALA A 346 -1.73 6.50 17.61
C ALA A 346 -2.96 6.46 16.71
N LEU A 347 -3.05 7.37 15.71
CA LEU A 347 -4.07 7.35 14.67
C LEU A 347 -4.02 6.05 13.87
N LYS A 348 -2.83 5.63 13.41
CA LYS A 348 -2.63 4.33 12.74
C LYS A 348 -2.96 3.09 13.59
N LEU A 349 -3.14 3.23 14.90
CA LEU A 349 -3.51 2.12 15.78
C LEU A 349 -5.01 2.12 16.13
N GLY A 350 -5.68 3.27 16.01
CA GLY A 350 -7.13 3.34 16.13
C GLY A 350 -7.80 2.75 14.89
N GLU A 351 -9.05 2.34 15.06
CA GLU A 351 -9.91 1.80 14.01
C GLU A 351 -11.07 2.74 13.68
N GLN A 352 -11.26 3.80 14.47
CA GLN A 352 -12.13 4.89 14.11
C GLN A 352 -11.46 5.77 13.06
N LEU A 353 -12.25 6.39 12.19
CA LEU A 353 -11.81 7.49 11.36
C LEU A 353 -12.25 8.77 12.06
N SER A 354 -11.29 9.50 12.64
CA SER A 354 -11.58 10.72 13.39
C SER A 354 -11.53 11.97 12.50
N ASN A 355 -12.25 13.05 12.86
CA ASN A 355 -12.25 14.32 12.10
C ASN A 355 -10.83 14.82 11.72
N LEU A 356 -9.82 14.57 12.57
CA LEU A 356 -8.44 14.92 12.23
C LEU A 356 -7.86 14.05 11.11
N GLN A 357 -8.14 12.75 11.07
CA GLN A 357 -7.70 11.91 9.95
C GLN A 357 -8.35 12.35 8.65
N GLU A 358 -9.63 12.70 8.69
CA GLU A 358 -10.37 13.19 7.52
C GLU A 358 -9.82 14.53 7.03
N TYR A 359 -9.49 15.44 7.94
CA TYR A 359 -8.76 16.66 7.59
C TYR A 359 -7.39 16.36 6.97
N LEU A 360 -6.64 15.38 7.52
CA LEU A 360 -5.33 15.00 6.99
C LEU A 360 -5.41 14.32 5.61
N ILE A 361 -6.50 13.61 5.33
CA ILE A 361 -6.81 13.05 4.00
C ILE A 361 -7.03 14.20 3.00
N TYR A 362 -7.85 15.20 3.37
CA TYR A 362 -8.04 16.40 2.56
C TYR A 362 -6.74 17.20 2.36
N ASP A 363 -5.97 17.42 3.42
CA ASP A 363 -4.75 18.23 3.37
C ASP A 363 -3.67 17.56 2.51
N ASP A 364 -3.57 16.23 2.54
CA ASP A 364 -2.64 15.39 1.75
C ASP A 364 -1.21 15.96 1.70
N ASP A 365 -0.65 16.30 2.88
CA ASP A 365 0.67 16.94 3.02
C ASP A 365 0.82 18.24 2.17
N GLY A 366 -0.29 18.91 1.87
CA GLY A 366 -0.41 20.14 1.07
C GLY A 366 -0.93 19.93 -0.36
N ASN A 367 -1.25 18.70 -0.78
CA ASN A 367 -1.77 18.38 -2.11
C ASN A 367 -3.31 18.31 -2.16
N ASN A 368 -3.97 19.35 -1.67
CA ASN A 368 -5.42 19.44 -1.50
C ASN A 368 -6.22 19.94 -2.73
N VAL A 369 -5.61 19.93 -3.91
CA VAL A 369 -6.18 20.46 -5.15
C VAL A 369 -6.67 19.29 -6.01
N ILE A 370 -7.82 19.43 -6.67
CA ILE A 370 -8.36 18.40 -7.58
C ILE A 370 -7.29 17.93 -8.57
N ALA A 371 -6.98 16.63 -8.55
CA ALA A 371 -6.06 16.01 -9.48
C ALA A 371 -6.64 15.98 -10.90
N GLY A 372 -5.76 16.01 -11.91
CA GLY A 372 -6.19 15.97 -13.31
C GLY A 372 -5.51 16.98 -14.21
N LEU A 373 -5.93 16.96 -15.48
CA LEU A 373 -5.46 17.89 -16.49
C LEU A 373 -6.11 19.26 -16.31
N LYS A 374 -5.27 20.29 -16.32
CA LYS A 374 -5.68 21.69 -16.27
C LYS A 374 -5.00 22.48 -17.38
N SER A 375 -5.59 23.61 -17.77
CA SER A 375 -4.95 24.53 -18.71
C SER A 375 -5.21 25.99 -18.37
N VAL A 376 -4.23 26.84 -18.70
CA VAL A 376 -4.34 28.30 -18.59
C VAL A 376 -3.92 28.96 -19.91
N SER A 377 -4.59 30.05 -20.26
CA SER A 377 -4.21 30.88 -21.40
C SER A 377 -3.07 31.83 -21.03
N TYR A 378 -2.09 31.94 -21.91
CA TYR A 378 -0.93 32.79 -21.70
C TYR A 378 -1.28 34.28 -21.90
N PHE A 379 -0.86 35.14 -20.96
CA PHE A 379 -1.04 36.62 -20.99
C PHE A 379 -2.49 37.12 -21.04
N THR A 380 -3.39 36.56 -20.25
CA THR A 380 -4.71 37.16 -20.01
C THR A 380 -4.73 37.97 -18.72
N ASP A 381 -5.41 39.13 -18.73
CA ASP A 381 -5.67 39.92 -17.51
C ASP A 381 -6.89 39.39 -16.73
N GLU A 382 -7.59 38.38 -17.27
CA GLU A 382 -8.72 37.66 -16.65
C GLU A 382 -8.30 36.21 -16.40
N THR A 383 -8.84 35.60 -15.35
CA THR A 383 -8.61 34.19 -15.01
C THR A 383 -9.11 33.28 -16.12
N SER A 384 -8.28 32.34 -16.52
CA SER A 384 -8.48 31.45 -17.66
C SER A 384 -8.27 29.97 -17.34
N LEU A 385 -8.07 29.64 -16.07
CA LEU A 385 -7.98 28.26 -15.58
C LEU A 385 -9.19 27.44 -16.02
N GLU A 386 -8.91 26.34 -16.71
CA GLU A 386 -9.89 25.35 -17.18
C GLU A 386 -9.46 23.97 -16.71
N HIS A 387 -10.39 23.26 -16.06
CA HIS A 387 -10.22 21.88 -15.60
C HIS A 387 -10.92 20.92 -16.58
N TYR A 388 -10.25 19.82 -16.93
CA TYR A 388 -10.79 18.81 -17.84
C TYR A 388 -11.37 17.65 -17.02
N PRO A 389 -12.67 17.37 -17.11
CA PRO A 389 -13.31 16.35 -16.29
C PRO A 389 -12.88 14.94 -16.72
N ILE A 390 -13.01 14.00 -15.79
CA ILE A 390 -12.92 12.56 -16.10
C ILE A 390 -14.15 12.15 -16.93
N THR A 391 -13.95 11.30 -17.93
CA THR A 391 -15.01 10.86 -18.86
C THR A 391 -16.21 10.22 -18.16
N PHE A 392 -16.01 9.52 -17.04
CA PHE A 392 -17.11 8.96 -16.27
C PHE A 392 -17.95 10.01 -15.54
N ALA A 393 -17.30 11.08 -15.07
CA ALA A 393 -17.96 12.17 -14.35
C ALA A 393 -18.80 13.06 -15.28
N ASP A 394 -18.30 13.37 -16.47
CA ASP A 394 -19.04 14.15 -17.49
C ASP A 394 -18.90 13.55 -18.90
N PRO A 395 -19.68 12.52 -19.24
CA PRO A 395 -19.60 11.85 -20.56
C PRO A 395 -20.12 12.71 -21.72
N ASP A 396 -20.77 13.85 -21.43
CA ASP A 396 -21.27 14.78 -22.43
C ASP A 396 -20.28 15.95 -22.69
N SER A 397 -19.14 16.00 -21.97
CA SER A 397 -18.10 17.02 -22.16
C SER A 397 -17.50 16.96 -23.58
N GLU A 398 -17.07 18.12 -24.10
CA GLU A 398 -16.38 18.18 -25.40
C GLU A 398 -14.95 17.61 -25.31
N HIS A 399 -14.29 17.79 -24.16
CA HIS A 399 -12.98 17.27 -23.83
C HIS A 399 -13.01 16.67 -22.42
N SER A 400 -12.51 15.45 -22.31
CA SER A 400 -12.44 14.69 -21.06
C SER A 400 -11.25 13.77 -21.11
N ILE A 401 -10.74 13.40 -19.95
CA ILE A 401 -9.64 12.44 -19.80
C ILE A 401 -10.14 11.16 -19.13
N LEU A 402 -9.45 10.05 -19.37
CA LEU A 402 -9.85 8.72 -18.89
C LEU A 402 -9.71 8.61 -17.37
N HIS A 403 -8.66 9.18 -16.81
CA HIS A 403 -8.31 9.12 -15.39
C HIS A 403 -7.59 10.40 -14.96
N HIS A 404 -7.70 10.77 -13.68
CA HIS A 404 -7.14 12.03 -13.14
C HIS A 404 -5.60 11.99 -13.03
N ASP A 405 -5.02 10.83 -12.73
CA ASP A 405 -3.58 10.64 -12.66
C ASP A 405 -2.94 10.65 -14.05
N VAL A 406 -2.50 11.83 -14.50
CA VAL A 406 -1.84 12.05 -15.80
C VAL A 406 -0.32 11.89 -15.63
N ARG A 407 0.25 10.99 -16.44
CA ARG A 407 1.65 10.54 -16.44
C ARG A 407 2.45 11.01 -17.66
N GLY A 408 1.81 11.61 -18.65
CA GLY A 408 2.49 12.20 -19.80
C GLY A 408 1.57 13.08 -20.64
N ILE A 409 2.07 14.22 -21.12
CA ILE A 409 1.32 15.13 -22.00
C ILE A 409 2.12 15.43 -23.26
N GLU A 410 1.64 14.94 -24.39
CA GLU A 410 2.31 15.04 -25.67
C GLU A 410 1.46 15.80 -26.69
N ILE A 411 2.06 16.76 -27.42
CA ILE A 411 1.30 17.68 -28.28
C ILE A 411 1.82 17.69 -29.71
N VAL A 412 0.92 17.45 -30.67
CA VAL A 412 1.21 17.58 -32.11
C VAL A 412 0.09 18.36 -32.79
N ASP A 413 0.45 19.49 -33.41
CA ASP A 413 -0.47 20.41 -34.08
C ASP A 413 -1.64 20.86 -33.18
N SER A 414 -2.82 20.24 -33.32
CA SER A 414 -4.04 20.54 -32.54
C SER A 414 -4.52 19.35 -31.70
N VAL A 415 -3.72 18.29 -31.61
CA VAL A 415 -4.04 17.07 -30.87
C VAL A 415 -3.16 16.98 -29.63
N VAL A 416 -3.78 16.70 -28.48
CA VAL A 416 -3.10 16.43 -27.21
C VAL A 416 -3.30 14.94 -26.89
N TYR A 417 -2.20 14.24 -26.65
CA TYR A 417 -2.18 12.86 -26.16
C TYR A 417 -1.89 12.94 -24.66
N VAL A 418 -2.83 12.46 -23.86
CA VAL A 418 -2.76 12.47 -22.41
C VAL A 418 -2.65 11.02 -21.96
N THR A 419 -1.45 10.65 -21.54
CA THR A 419 -1.20 9.34 -20.94
C THR A 419 -1.59 9.42 -19.48
N THR A 420 -2.51 8.57 -19.07
CA THR A 420 -3.01 8.47 -17.70
C THR A 420 -2.65 7.10 -17.13
N LYS A 421 -2.70 6.94 -15.80
CA LYS A 421 -2.34 5.68 -15.11
C LYS A 421 -2.94 4.42 -15.77
N TYR A 422 -4.22 4.44 -16.14
CA TYR A 422 -4.93 3.27 -16.70
C TYR A 422 -5.22 3.33 -18.20
N GLY A 423 -4.73 4.35 -18.92
CA GLY A 423 -5.08 4.48 -20.34
C GLY A 423 -4.60 5.75 -21.04
N LEU A 424 -4.97 5.85 -22.31
CA LEU A 424 -4.60 6.97 -23.19
C LEU A 424 -5.85 7.75 -23.61
N SER A 425 -5.86 9.06 -23.36
CA SER A 425 -6.88 9.99 -23.85
C SER A 425 -6.32 10.88 -24.96
N ILE A 426 -7.03 10.96 -26.08
CA ILE A 426 -6.61 11.74 -27.26
C ILE A 426 -7.62 12.87 -27.49
N LEU A 427 -7.19 14.12 -27.31
CA LEU A 427 -8.02 15.33 -27.41
C LEU A 427 -7.72 16.07 -28.72
N ASP A 428 -8.72 16.25 -29.59
CA ASP A 428 -8.60 17.08 -30.80
C ASP A 428 -9.30 18.43 -30.62
N PHE A 429 -8.50 19.49 -30.43
CA PHE A 429 -8.94 20.87 -30.27
C PHE A 429 -9.42 21.52 -31.58
N GLN A 430 -9.24 20.88 -32.73
CA GLN A 430 -9.79 21.34 -34.00
C GLN A 430 -11.24 20.89 -34.20
N THR A 431 -11.57 19.65 -33.80
CA THR A 431 -12.93 19.08 -33.93
C THR A 431 -13.76 19.18 -32.65
N MET A 432 -13.15 19.53 -31.51
CA MET A 432 -13.75 19.52 -30.18
C MET A 432 -14.26 18.10 -29.83
N SER A 433 -13.36 17.12 -29.83
CA SER A 433 -13.66 15.73 -29.50
C SER A 433 -12.52 15.04 -28.76
N SER A 434 -12.84 14.11 -27.86
CA SER A 434 -11.91 13.20 -27.19
C SER A 434 -12.18 11.73 -27.56
N GLU A 435 -11.14 10.89 -27.47
CA GLU A 435 -11.24 9.42 -27.52
C GLU A 435 -10.39 8.82 -26.40
N ASP A 436 -10.98 7.89 -25.64
CA ASP A 436 -10.32 7.21 -24.53
C ASP A 436 -10.07 5.73 -24.88
N ILE A 437 -8.86 5.27 -24.55
CA ILE A 437 -8.42 3.89 -24.74
C ILE A 437 -7.96 3.34 -23.40
N TRP A 438 -8.78 2.45 -22.83
CA TRP A 438 -8.49 1.72 -21.60
C TRP A 438 -7.40 0.67 -21.82
N MET A 439 -6.44 0.61 -20.91
CA MET A 439 -5.53 -0.54 -20.84
C MET A 439 -6.29 -1.75 -20.26
N PRO A 440 -5.81 -2.98 -20.52
CA PRO A 440 -6.26 -4.14 -19.75
C PRO A 440 -6.08 -3.89 -18.25
N GLN A 441 -6.99 -4.41 -17.42
CA GLN A 441 -6.87 -4.24 -15.96
C GLN A 441 -5.53 -4.80 -15.48
N GLY A 442 -4.90 -4.09 -14.54
CA GLY A 442 -3.55 -4.40 -14.04
C GLY A 442 -2.38 -3.84 -14.84
N VAL A 443 -2.63 -3.26 -16.01
CA VAL A 443 -1.60 -2.56 -16.78
C VAL A 443 -1.61 -1.08 -16.41
N GLU A 444 -0.60 -0.66 -15.66
CA GLU A 444 -0.35 0.75 -15.35
C GLU A 444 0.62 1.34 -16.37
N LEU A 445 0.35 2.58 -16.81
CA LEU A 445 1.23 3.37 -17.66
C LEU A 445 2.02 4.36 -16.83
N TYR A 446 3.31 4.54 -17.16
CA TYR A 446 4.22 5.41 -16.41
C TYR A 446 4.73 6.62 -17.20
N ASP A 447 4.88 6.48 -18.52
CA ASP A 447 5.46 7.49 -19.40
C ASP A 447 5.07 7.20 -20.86
N SER A 448 5.14 8.20 -21.73
CA SER A 448 4.84 8.10 -23.15
C SER A 448 5.70 9.00 -24.01
N GLU A 449 6.08 8.50 -25.19
CA GLU A 449 6.91 9.24 -26.15
C GLU A 449 6.32 9.08 -27.56
N LEU A 450 6.20 10.19 -28.29
CA LEU A 450 5.76 10.19 -29.69
C LEU A 450 6.89 9.83 -30.68
N ILE A 451 6.58 8.96 -31.64
CA ILE A 451 7.58 8.45 -32.59
C ILE A 451 7.37 9.01 -34.01
N PHE A 452 8.42 9.66 -34.53
CA PHE A 452 8.41 10.34 -35.82
C PHE A 452 9.31 9.66 -36.88
N ASP A 453 8.85 9.64 -38.13
CA ASP A 453 9.67 9.37 -39.32
C ASP A 453 9.86 10.67 -40.11
N GLY A 454 10.94 11.39 -39.80
CA GLY A 454 11.13 12.77 -40.26
C GLY A 454 10.16 13.71 -39.55
N ASP A 455 9.26 14.34 -40.29
CA ASP A 455 8.23 15.24 -39.73
C ASP A 455 6.85 14.56 -39.58
N GLN A 456 6.76 13.25 -39.83
CA GLN A 456 5.49 12.53 -39.80
C GLN A 456 5.39 11.63 -38.56
N LEU A 457 4.42 11.91 -37.69
CA LEU A 457 4.02 11.03 -36.60
C LEU A 457 3.43 9.72 -37.15
N TYR A 458 3.85 8.58 -36.60
CA TYR A 458 3.31 7.27 -37.01
C TYR A 458 3.00 6.30 -35.87
N ALA A 459 3.54 6.51 -34.67
CA ALA A 459 3.29 5.68 -33.50
C ALA A 459 3.50 6.48 -32.21
N ILE A 460 2.95 5.97 -31.12
CA ILE A 460 3.25 6.38 -29.74
C ILE A 460 3.76 5.14 -29.00
N SER A 461 4.81 5.33 -28.21
CA SER A 461 5.33 4.32 -27.28
C SER A 461 4.91 4.66 -25.86
N LEU A 462 4.61 3.63 -25.07
CA LEU A 462 4.14 3.73 -23.70
C LEU A 462 5.00 2.84 -22.80
N ALA A 463 5.51 3.40 -21.71
CA ALA A 463 6.12 2.68 -20.62
C ALA A 463 5.03 2.12 -19.70
N SER A 464 5.14 0.86 -19.27
CA SER A 464 4.12 0.21 -18.45
C SER A 464 4.68 -0.83 -17.48
N SER A 465 3.81 -1.31 -16.58
CA SER A 465 4.09 -2.40 -15.63
C SER A 465 4.50 -3.72 -16.31
N ILE A 466 4.05 -3.95 -17.56
CA ILE A 466 4.36 -5.14 -18.36
C ILE A 466 5.37 -4.88 -19.50
N GLY A 467 6.11 -3.77 -19.41
CA GLY A 467 7.15 -3.38 -20.37
C GLY A 467 6.70 -2.29 -21.36
N LEU A 468 7.24 -2.30 -22.58
CA LEU A 468 6.89 -1.32 -23.61
C LEU A 468 5.63 -1.73 -24.39
N GLY A 469 4.66 -0.82 -24.47
CA GLY A 469 3.52 -0.86 -25.41
C GLY A 469 3.75 0.07 -26.60
N VAL A 470 3.35 -0.35 -27.81
CA VAL A 470 3.42 0.50 -29.02
C VAL A 470 2.08 0.53 -29.72
N ALA A 471 1.54 1.73 -29.86
CA ALA A 471 0.30 2.00 -30.57
C ALA A 471 0.58 2.73 -31.88
N ARG A 472 -0.11 2.32 -32.94
CA ARG A 472 0.01 2.98 -34.24
C ARG A 472 -0.93 4.18 -34.31
N ILE A 473 -0.40 5.33 -34.74
CA ILE A 473 -1.19 6.54 -34.97
C ILE A 473 -1.69 6.60 -36.41
N GLN A 474 -2.99 6.89 -36.57
CA GLN A 474 -3.66 7.03 -37.84
C GLN A 474 -3.50 8.45 -38.43
N VAL A 475 -3.98 8.65 -39.65
CA VAL A 475 -3.80 9.93 -40.37
C VAL A 475 -4.64 11.07 -39.77
N ASP A 476 -5.69 10.74 -39.04
CA ASP A 476 -6.53 11.66 -38.27
C ASP A 476 -5.99 11.96 -36.87
N GLY A 477 -4.85 11.37 -36.47
CA GLY A 477 -4.21 11.62 -35.17
C GLY A 477 -4.65 10.66 -34.07
N PHE A 478 -5.64 9.80 -34.28
CA PHE A 478 -6.09 8.83 -33.28
C PHE A 478 -5.28 7.53 -33.35
N ALA A 479 -5.17 6.83 -32.21
CA ALA A 479 -4.53 5.52 -32.16
C ALA A 479 -5.44 4.43 -32.75
N ASP A 480 -4.86 3.33 -33.23
CA ASP A 480 -5.62 2.14 -33.64
C ASP A 480 -6.22 1.42 -32.42
N SER A 481 -7.16 0.49 -32.64
CA SER A 481 -7.80 -0.28 -31.56
C SER A 481 -6.75 -1.03 -30.72
N LEU A 482 -6.94 -1.08 -29.39
CA LEU A 482 -6.07 -1.78 -28.44
C LEU A 482 -5.67 -3.19 -28.90
N SER A 483 -6.60 -3.94 -29.50
CA SER A 483 -6.35 -5.28 -30.08
C SER A 483 -5.27 -5.36 -31.18
N THR A 484 -4.79 -4.22 -31.66
CA THR A 484 -3.73 -4.09 -32.68
C THR A 484 -2.41 -3.60 -32.13
N TRP A 485 -2.37 -3.21 -30.85
CA TRP A 485 -1.16 -2.73 -30.19
C TRP A 485 -0.20 -3.90 -29.98
N GLU A 486 1.09 -3.59 -29.89
CA GLU A 486 2.13 -4.58 -29.65
C GLU A 486 2.79 -4.32 -28.31
N TRP A 487 2.81 -5.36 -27.46
CA TRP A 487 3.40 -5.34 -26.12
C TRP A 487 4.66 -6.18 -26.10
N SER A 488 5.67 -5.70 -25.39
CA SER A 488 6.95 -6.39 -25.30
C SER A 488 7.00 -7.49 -24.23
N TYR A 489 6.11 -7.46 -23.23
CA TYR A 489 6.09 -8.37 -22.07
C TYR A 489 7.47 -8.52 -21.42
N THR A 490 8.14 -7.39 -21.20
CA THR A 490 9.43 -7.31 -20.48
C THR A 490 9.20 -6.94 -19.02
N ASP A 491 10.28 -6.78 -18.26
CA ASP A 491 10.21 -6.16 -16.93
C ASP A 491 9.59 -4.75 -17.02
N GLU A 492 9.06 -4.28 -15.90
CA GLU A 492 8.50 -2.95 -15.69
C GLU A 492 9.45 -1.83 -16.13
N ILE A 493 8.89 -0.83 -16.80
CA ILE A 493 9.60 0.33 -17.35
C ILE A 493 8.91 1.58 -16.83
N HIS A 494 9.65 2.46 -16.16
CA HIS A 494 9.09 3.71 -15.63
C HIS A 494 9.20 4.87 -16.62
N SER A 495 10.33 4.99 -17.32
CA SER A 495 10.55 6.08 -18.29
C SER A 495 11.18 5.54 -19.58
N ILE A 496 10.85 6.21 -20.68
CA ILE A 496 11.29 5.87 -22.03
C ILE A 496 11.86 7.09 -22.75
N SER A 497 12.79 6.86 -23.68
CA SER A 497 13.34 7.94 -24.50
C SER A 497 13.82 7.45 -25.85
N SER A 498 13.72 8.31 -26.86
CA SER A 498 14.19 8.05 -28.21
C SER A 498 15.72 8.13 -28.31
N LEU A 499 16.38 7.03 -28.69
CA LEU A 499 17.83 7.04 -28.94
C LEU A 499 18.15 7.66 -30.31
N GLU A 500 18.86 8.79 -30.29
CA GLU A 500 19.48 9.50 -31.44
C GLU A 500 20.51 8.70 -32.28
N ILE A 501 20.10 7.54 -32.80
CA ILE A 501 20.91 6.63 -33.62
C ILE A 501 20.56 6.80 -35.10
N THR A 502 21.56 6.76 -35.97
CA THR A 502 21.33 6.70 -37.42
C THR A 502 20.91 5.29 -37.87
N SER A 503 19.63 4.98 -37.71
CA SER A 503 18.98 3.73 -38.14
C SER A 503 17.81 3.99 -39.10
N SER A 504 17.27 2.94 -39.72
CA SER A 504 16.02 3.03 -40.49
C SER A 504 14.77 2.86 -39.64
N ASN A 505 14.93 2.26 -38.46
CA ASN A 505 13.90 2.03 -37.46
C ASN A 505 14.19 2.94 -36.26
N ALA A 506 13.17 3.34 -35.51
CA ALA A 506 13.35 4.06 -34.25
C ALA A 506 13.90 3.10 -33.18
N HIS A 507 14.71 3.61 -32.27
CA HIS A 507 15.24 2.85 -31.14
C HIS A 507 14.81 3.56 -29.85
N ILE A 508 13.98 2.91 -29.05
CA ILE A 508 13.53 3.45 -27.76
C ILE A 508 14.29 2.72 -26.66
N ILE A 509 14.87 3.46 -25.71
CA ILE A 509 15.35 2.89 -24.46
C ILE A 509 14.25 3.02 -23.41
N GLY A 510 13.99 1.95 -22.66
CA GLY A 510 13.15 2.00 -21.47
C GLY A 510 13.92 1.48 -20.28
N LEU A 511 13.90 2.21 -19.17
CA LEU A 511 14.51 1.80 -17.90
C LEU A 511 13.48 1.85 -16.78
N GLY A 512 13.58 0.91 -15.84
CA GLY A 512 12.74 0.85 -14.64
C GLY A 512 13.58 0.85 -13.36
N GLY A 513 13.09 0.18 -12.33
CA GLY A 513 13.77 0.03 -11.05
C GLY A 513 14.95 -0.95 -11.05
N ASN A 514 15.97 -0.68 -10.25
CA ASN A 514 17.01 -1.66 -9.88
C ASN A 514 17.71 -2.31 -11.10
N GLY A 515 17.91 -1.55 -12.17
CA GLY A 515 18.62 -1.99 -13.38
C GLY A 515 17.81 -2.82 -14.38
N THR A 516 16.49 -2.89 -14.23
CA THR A 516 15.58 -3.38 -15.28
C THR A 516 15.58 -2.41 -16.47
N GLY A 517 15.27 -2.93 -17.66
CA GLY A 517 15.15 -2.12 -18.86
C GLY A 517 15.72 -2.76 -20.13
N ASN A 518 15.26 -2.25 -21.26
CA ASN A 518 15.51 -2.80 -22.58
C ASN A 518 15.63 -1.70 -23.65
N ILE A 519 16.16 -2.07 -24.82
CA ILE A 519 16.13 -1.23 -26.02
C ILE A 519 15.23 -1.90 -27.05
N PHE A 520 14.24 -1.16 -27.54
CA PHE A 520 13.22 -1.62 -28.46
C PHE A 520 13.44 -1.00 -29.85
N GLU A 521 13.48 -1.84 -30.88
CA GLU A 521 13.57 -1.40 -32.27
C GLU A 521 12.17 -1.36 -32.88
N ILE A 522 11.67 -0.17 -33.23
CA ILE A 522 10.31 0.05 -33.72
C ILE A 522 10.32 0.37 -35.21
N SER A 523 9.57 -0.41 -36.00
CA SER A 523 9.46 -0.18 -37.44
C SER A 523 8.56 1.00 -37.76
N ASN A 524 8.68 1.58 -38.97
CA ASN A 524 7.79 2.64 -39.46
C ASN A 524 6.33 2.16 -39.67
N ALA A 525 6.02 0.89 -39.39
CA ALA A 525 4.66 0.38 -39.33
C ALA A 525 4.04 0.48 -37.91
N GLY A 526 4.81 0.91 -36.90
CA GLY A 526 4.38 0.96 -35.50
C GLY A 526 4.41 -0.42 -34.84
N SER A 527 5.46 -1.21 -35.07
CA SER A 527 5.59 -2.58 -34.56
C SER A 527 6.98 -2.83 -33.97
N ILE A 528 7.07 -3.59 -32.89
CA ILE A 528 8.31 -3.99 -32.21
C ILE A 528 9.01 -5.08 -33.04
N VAL A 529 10.16 -4.73 -33.62
CA VAL A 529 10.94 -5.63 -34.47
C VAL A 529 11.88 -6.51 -33.66
N ALA A 530 12.49 -5.93 -32.62
CA ALA A 530 13.43 -6.60 -31.75
C ALA A 530 13.52 -5.90 -30.39
N THR A 531 13.66 -6.72 -29.35
CA THR A 531 13.99 -6.29 -27.99
C THR A 531 15.43 -6.67 -27.68
N HIS A 532 16.19 -5.72 -27.14
CA HIS A 532 17.60 -5.88 -26.77
C HIS A 532 17.81 -5.57 -25.30
N THR A 533 18.78 -6.23 -24.68
CA THR A 533 19.18 -5.93 -23.30
C THR A 533 20.03 -4.66 -23.24
N VAL A 534 19.85 -3.87 -22.19
CA VAL A 534 20.74 -2.74 -21.85
C VAL A 534 22.15 -3.27 -21.49
N SER A 535 23.18 -2.44 -21.66
CA SER A 535 24.55 -2.83 -21.29
C SER A 535 24.66 -3.22 -19.80
N GLU A 536 25.42 -4.27 -19.50
CA GLU A 536 25.68 -4.73 -18.12
C GLU A 536 26.27 -3.61 -17.24
N SER A 537 26.97 -2.64 -17.82
CA SER A 537 27.51 -1.50 -17.08
C SER A 537 26.43 -0.60 -16.49
N ILE A 538 25.36 -0.32 -17.26
CA ILE A 538 24.25 0.54 -16.83
C ILE A 538 23.42 -0.20 -15.78
N SER A 539 23.01 -1.44 -16.07
CA SER A 539 22.19 -2.23 -15.13
C SER A 539 22.90 -2.45 -13.79
N ASN A 540 24.18 -2.83 -13.80
CA ASN A 540 24.94 -3.01 -12.56
C ASN A 540 25.11 -1.70 -11.76
N SER A 541 25.17 -0.54 -12.43
CA SER A 541 25.27 0.76 -11.76
C SER A 541 23.97 1.13 -11.05
N LEU A 542 22.82 0.90 -11.69
CA LEU A 542 21.49 1.09 -11.11
C LEU A 542 21.23 0.11 -9.95
N VAL A 543 21.62 -1.17 -10.10
CA VAL A 543 21.55 -2.17 -9.02
C VAL A 543 22.41 -1.78 -7.82
N GLN A 544 23.64 -1.32 -8.05
CA GLN A 544 24.55 -0.90 -6.96
C GLN A 544 24.04 0.33 -6.20
N ALA A 545 23.24 1.16 -6.87
CA ALA A 545 22.63 2.35 -6.32
C ALA A 545 21.25 2.07 -5.67
N ASN A 546 20.64 0.91 -5.94
CA ASN A 546 19.23 0.64 -5.65
C ASN A 546 18.33 1.76 -6.19
N ALA A 547 18.57 2.16 -7.44
CA ALA A 547 17.97 3.34 -8.05
C ALA A 547 16.70 2.99 -8.84
N SER A 548 15.67 3.82 -8.71
CA SER A 548 14.51 3.87 -9.60
C SER A 548 14.65 5.03 -10.57
N VAL A 549 14.45 4.77 -11.86
CA VAL A 549 14.53 5.80 -12.90
C VAL A 549 13.26 6.64 -12.89
N SER A 550 13.43 7.96 -12.93
CA SER A 550 12.35 8.94 -13.03
C SER A 550 12.21 9.47 -14.45
N ASP A 551 13.32 9.80 -15.10
CA ASP A 551 13.31 10.38 -16.45
C ASP A 551 14.61 10.12 -17.22
N ILE A 552 14.55 10.11 -18.56
CA ILE A 552 15.63 9.71 -19.47
C ILE A 552 15.72 10.65 -20.67
N GLU A 553 16.94 11.12 -20.94
CA GLU A 553 17.22 11.95 -22.11
C GLU A 553 18.47 11.47 -22.86
N HIS A 554 18.45 11.50 -24.20
CA HIS A 554 19.59 11.07 -25.02
C HIS A 554 20.02 12.13 -26.02
N GLY A 555 21.18 12.76 -25.79
CA GLY A 555 21.65 13.86 -26.61
C GLY A 555 23.16 14.06 -26.63
N LEU A 556 23.62 15.09 -27.36
CA LEU A 556 25.05 15.38 -27.51
C LEU A 556 25.61 16.16 -26.32
N MET A 557 26.70 15.65 -25.72
CA MET A 557 27.51 16.34 -24.71
C MET A 557 28.98 16.36 -25.16
N ASP A 558 29.58 17.54 -25.30
CA ASP A 558 30.96 17.73 -25.82
C ASP A 558 31.24 16.97 -27.14
N GLY A 559 30.21 16.80 -27.97
CA GLY A 559 30.28 16.12 -29.27
C GLY A 559 30.20 14.58 -29.24
N GLU A 560 29.92 13.97 -28.09
CA GLU A 560 29.62 12.54 -27.94
C GLU A 560 28.16 12.35 -27.51
N LEU A 561 27.49 11.31 -28.03
CA LEU A 561 26.14 10.95 -27.56
C LEU A 561 26.24 10.46 -26.12
N THR A 562 25.35 10.98 -25.28
CA THR A 562 25.32 10.75 -23.84
C THR A 562 23.88 10.53 -23.42
N LEU A 563 23.65 9.44 -22.70
CA LEU A 563 22.42 9.13 -22.02
C LEU A 563 22.45 9.78 -20.63
N PHE A 564 21.45 10.59 -20.34
CA PHE A 564 21.19 11.19 -19.05
C PHE A 564 20.05 10.42 -18.40
N VAL A 565 20.24 9.99 -17.16
CA VAL A 565 19.25 9.20 -16.41
C VAL A 565 19.04 9.89 -15.07
N GLY A 566 17.87 10.48 -14.90
CA GLY A 566 17.36 10.96 -13.62
C GLY A 566 16.90 9.78 -12.77
N THR A 567 17.17 9.81 -11.46
CA THR A 567 16.71 8.78 -10.53
C THR A 567 16.33 9.38 -9.19
N ASN A 568 15.66 8.58 -8.36
CA ASN A 568 15.37 8.88 -6.97
C ASN A 568 16.61 9.13 -6.08
N VAL A 569 17.82 8.80 -6.55
CA VAL A 569 19.08 8.91 -5.80
C VAL A 569 20.13 9.80 -6.46
N GLY A 570 19.96 10.22 -7.71
CA GLY A 570 20.97 11.01 -8.40
C GLY A 570 20.79 11.18 -9.91
N LEU A 571 21.74 11.90 -10.51
CA LEU A 571 21.85 12.06 -11.97
C LEU A 571 23.01 11.21 -12.48
N MET A 572 22.72 10.23 -13.33
CA MET A 572 23.71 9.35 -13.96
C MET A 572 23.92 9.73 -15.42
N LEU A 573 25.19 9.84 -15.84
CA LEU A 573 25.58 10.14 -17.22
C LEU A 573 26.31 8.95 -17.82
N VAL A 574 25.92 8.56 -19.02
CA VAL A 574 26.52 7.42 -19.72
C VAL A 574 26.84 7.82 -21.15
N LYS A 575 28.13 7.95 -21.47
CA LYS A 575 28.57 8.20 -22.85
C LYS A 575 28.38 6.94 -23.69
N THR A 576 27.39 6.96 -24.56
CA THR A 576 26.96 5.79 -25.30
C THR A 576 26.24 6.21 -26.58
N ASP A 577 26.49 5.49 -27.68
CA ASP A 577 25.73 5.72 -28.91
C ASP A 577 24.42 4.93 -28.90
N SER A 578 24.39 3.76 -28.23
CA SER A 578 23.30 2.80 -28.37
C SER A 578 22.77 2.19 -27.08
N ALA A 579 23.33 2.59 -25.93
CA ALA A 579 23.13 2.01 -24.59
C ALA A 579 23.47 0.51 -24.45
N ARG A 580 23.90 -0.14 -25.54
CA ARG A 580 24.32 -1.56 -25.60
C ARG A 580 25.83 -1.72 -25.64
N ASP A 581 26.54 -0.66 -25.98
CA ASP A 581 27.99 -0.62 -26.01
C ASP A 581 28.58 -0.64 -24.60
N VAL A 582 29.85 -1.06 -24.51
CA VAL A 582 30.58 -1.07 -23.24
C VAL A 582 30.95 0.36 -22.91
N SER A 583 30.16 0.99 -22.04
CA SER A 583 30.33 2.36 -21.55
C SER A 583 30.61 2.36 -20.05
N SER A 584 31.01 3.51 -19.51
CA SER A 584 31.26 3.68 -18.07
C SER A 584 30.30 4.72 -17.51
N PRO A 585 29.24 4.29 -16.80
CA PRO A 585 28.34 5.21 -16.12
C PRO A 585 29.07 6.05 -15.06
N GLU A 586 28.71 7.32 -14.97
CA GLU A 586 29.23 8.29 -14.00
C GLU A 586 28.06 8.96 -13.27
N TRP A 587 28.04 8.87 -11.94
CA TRP A 587 27.10 9.64 -11.12
C TRP A 587 27.61 11.06 -10.93
N ARG A 588 26.91 12.04 -11.50
CA ARG A 588 27.26 13.46 -11.37
C ARG A 588 26.85 14.02 -10.02
N VAL A 589 25.67 13.59 -9.57
CA VAL A 589 25.09 13.88 -8.25
C VAL A 589 24.59 12.55 -7.72
N PHE A 590 24.83 12.26 -6.44
CA PHE A 590 24.35 11.04 -5.80
C PHE A 590 24.14 11.25 -4.30
N PHE A 591 23.02 10.78 -3.77
CA PHE A 591 22.79 10.69 -2.35
C PHE A 591 21.87 9.52 -2.04
N SER A 592 22.34 8.62 -1.17
CA SER A 592 21.52 7.61 -0.54
C SER A 592 21.81 7.56 0.96
N VAL A 593 20.76 7.27 1.74
CA VAL A 593 20.86 6.98 3.17
C VAL A 593 21.27 5.52 3.41
N GLU A 594 21.09 4.66 2.41
CA GLU A 594 21.51 3.27 2.45
C GLU A 594 23.03 3.15 2.30
N ASN A 595 23.59 2.04 2.81
CA ASN A 595 25.02 1.80 2.74
C ASN A 595 25.41 1.24 1.36
N THR A 596 25.43 2.11 0.35
CA THR A 596 25.83 1.77 -1.02
C THR A 596 27.36 1.86 -1.20
N SER A 597 27.87 1.33 -2.31
CA SER A 597 29.31 1.41 -2.65
C SER A 597 29.73 2.73 -3.32
N ILE A 598 28.77 3.62 -3.56
CA ILE A 598 28.93 4.90 -4.26
C ILE A 598 29.06 6.02 -3.21
N GLU A 599 29.99 6.96 -3.41
CA GLU A 599 30.18 8.08 -2.47
C GLU A 599 29.14 9.19 -2.71
N ASN A 600 28.51 9.69 -1.63
CA ASN A 600 27.56 10.80 -1.70
C ASN A 600 28.23 12.08 -2.23
N SER A 601 27.60 12.70 -3.23
CA SER A 601 28.10 13.86 -3.97
C SER A 601 26.97 14.87 -4.25
N ILE A 602 26.72 15.78 -3.30
CA ILE A 602 25.66 16.80 -3.38
C ILE A 602 26.19 18.24 -3.40
N SER A 603 27.50 18.44 -3.59
CA SER A 603 28.11 19.77 -3.46
C SER A 603 27.82 20.73 -4.62
N GLU A 604 27.34 20.22 -5.75
CA GLU A 604 27.09 21.00 -6.98
C GLU A 604 25.61 21.39 -7.16
N ILE A 605 24.73 20.89 -6.30
CA ILE A 605 23.29 21.19 -6.29
C ILE A 605 22.94 22.13 -5.13
N ARG A 606 21.72 22.65 -5.15
CA ARG A 606 21.20 23.56 -4.12
C ARG A 606 20.93 22.74 -2.84
N ALA A 607 21.17 23.35 -1.69
CA ALA A 607 20.84 22.72 -0.42
C ALA A 607 19.33 22.80 -0.19
N LEU A 608 18.75 21.77 0.43
CA LEU A 608 17.34 21.76 0.80
C LEU A 608 17.00 22.94 1.71
N SER A 609 15.78 23.42 1.55
CA SER A 609 15.16 24.40 2.43
C SER A 609 15.05 23.85 3.85
N THR A 610 15.06 24.72 4.86
CA THR A 610 14.97 24.29 6.25
C THR A 610 13.60 23.63 6.49
N GLY A 611 13.59 22.38 6.96
CA GLY A 611 12.37 21.63 7.25
C GLY A 611 11.96 20.60 6.19
N SER A 612 12.60 20.57 5.01
CA SER A 612 12.38 19.49 4.02
C SER A 612 13.08 18.19 4.45
N ALA A 613 12.39 17.06 4.29
CA ALA A 613 12.91 15.71 4.54
C ALA A 613 13.26 14.95 3.25
N SER A 614 13.05 15.55 2.08
CA SER A 614 13.24 14.94 0.76
C SER A 614 14.71 14.64 0.47
N ASN A 615 14.98 13.85 -0.57
CA ASN A 615 16.35 13.59 -1.01
C ASN A 615 16.87 14.78 -1.86
N PRO A 616 17.96 15.48 -1.46
CA PRO A 616 18.47 16.60 -2.25
C PRO A 616 18.93 16.20 -3.67
N ALA A 617 19.36 14.95 -3.85
CA ALA A 617 19.90 14.44 -5.11
C ALA A 617 18.85 13.76 -6.02
N GLU A 618 17.62 13.63 -5.56
CA GLU A 618 16.52 13.13 -6.38
C GLU A 618 16.34 14.04 -7.58
N ILE A 619 16.36 13.44 -8.77
CA ILE A 619 16.11 14.11 -10.03
C ILE A 619 14.71 13.70 -10.46
N ARG A 620 13.78 14.63 -10.57
CA ARG A 620 12.39 14.30 -10.92
C ARG A 620 12.10 14.39 -12.41
N ASP A 621 12.73 15.36 -13.07
CA ASP A 621 12.55 15.62 -14.49
C ASP A 621 13.83 16.23 -15.08
N ILE A 622 14.12 15.90 -16.35
CA ILE A 622 15.28 16.36 -17.12
C ILE A 622 14.88 16.74 -18.55
N VAL A 623 15.34 17.91 -19.02
CA VAL A 623 15.01 18.39 -20.37
C VAL A 623 16.25 18.90 -21.09
N LEU A 624 16.51 18.36 -22.29
CA LEU A 624 17.57 18.85 -23.18
C LEU A 624 17.13 20.09 -23.99
N ASP A 625 17.92 21.16 -23.92
CA ASP A 625 17.60 22.42 -24.62
C ASP A 625 18.81 23.03 -25.36
N GLY A 626 18.55 23.70 -26.48
CA GLY A 626 19.55 24.29 -27.35
C GLY A 626 18.98 24.99 -28.59
N PRO A 627 19.84 25.47 -29.51
CA PRO A 627 19.39 26.12 -30.74
C PRO A 627 18.61 25.20 -31.71
N ALA A 628 18.71 23.88 -31.52
CA ALA A 628 17.94 22.84 -32.22
C ALA A 628 17.96 21.58 -31.34
N SER A 629 16.93 20.75 -31.41
CA SER A 629 16.83 19.47 -30.69
C SER A 629 18.05 18.57 -30.93
N SER A 630 18.55 18.51 -32.17
CA SER A 630 19.74 17.73 -32.53
C SER A 630 21.07 18.30 -32.02
N SER A 631 21.07 19.42 -31.29
CA SER A 631 22.27 20.11 -30.83
C SER A 631 22.01 20.81 -29.48
N PRO A 632 21.69 20.04 -28.41
CA PRO A 632 21.48 20.61 -27.10
C PRO A 632 22.77 21.26 -26.57
N GLN A 633 22.62 22.30 -25.77
CA GLN A 633 23.73 23.00 -25.10
C GLN A 633 23.61 23.00 -23.58
N VAL A 634 22.39 22.76 -23.08
CA VAL A 634 22.09 22.67 -21.65
C VAL A 634 21.18 21.48 -21.40
N LEU A 635 21.28 20.93 -20.21
CA LEU A 635 20.29 20.02 -19.62
C LEU A 635 19.70 20.77 -18.42
N TRP A 636 18.40 21.01 -18.46
CA TRP A 636 17.62 21.45 -17.31
C TRP A 636 17.29 20.22 -16.48
N PHE A 637 17.32 20.36 -15.15
CA PHE A 637 16.84 19.29 -14.28
C PHE A 637 16.24 19.85 -13.00
N GLY A 638 15.17 19.21 -12.55
CA GLY A 638 14.43 19.55 -11.35
C GLY A 638 14.84 18.68 -10.17
N THR A 639 14.98 19.27 -8.99
CA THR A 639 15.15 18.53 -7.74
C THR A 639 14.27 19.16 -6.65
N PRO A 640 14.10 18.48 -5.49
CA PRO A 640 13.38 19.07 -4.35
C PRO A 640 14.04 20.34 -3.78
N SER A 641 15.24 20.66 -4.26
CA SER A 641 15.98 21.86 -3.87
C SER A 641 15.82 23.02 -4.84
N GLY A 642 15.26 22.85 -6.05
CA GLY A 642 15.08 23.91 -7.04
C GLY A 642 15.48 23.52 -8.45
N LEU A 643 15.55 24.52 -9.34
CA LEU A 643 15.89 24.35 -10.75
C LEU A 643 17.41 24.44 -10.95
N HIS A 644 17.96 23.51 -11.73
CA HIS A 644 19.38 23.49 -12.07
C HIS A 644 19.58 23.45 -13.58
N GLN A 645 20.70 24.04 -14.01
CA GLN A 645 21.12 24.07 -15.39
C GLN A 645 22.52 23.47 -15.53
N LEU A 646 22.63 22.30 -16.15
CA LEU A 646 23.92 21.73 -16.54
C LEU A 646 24.32 22.25 -17.93
N LYS A 647 25.37 23.07 -18.00
CA LYS A 647 25.94 23.51 -19.29
C LYS A 647 26.76 22.39 -19.90
N LEU A 648 26.24 21.75 -20.95
CA LEU A 648 26.83 20.56 -21.59
C LEU A 648 28.22 20.85 -22.20
N ASN A 649 28.46 22.08 -22.67
CA ASN A 649 29.75 22.48 -23.26
C ASN A 649 30.82 22.82 -22.21
N ASP A 650 30.42 23.39 -21.07
CA ASP A 650 31.35 23.84 -20.02
C ASP A 650 31.47 22.82 -18.87
N ASN A 651 30.56 21.85 -18.82
CA ASN A 651 30.37 20.85 -17.76
C ASN A 651 30.27 21.49 -16.36
N VAL A 652 29.42 22.51 -16.22
CA VAL A 652 29.18 23.24 -14.96
C VAL A 652 27.68 23.29 -14.69
N ILE A 653 27.29 23.01 -13.44
CA ILE A 653 25.93 23.17 -12.94
C ILE A 653 25.76 24.60 -12.41
N ILE A 654 24.68 25.26 -12.82
CA ILE A 654 24.26 26.58 -12.34
C ILE A 654 22.91 26.41 -11.63
N HIS A 655 22.78 27.05 -10.46
CA HIS A 655 21.56 27.04 -9.66
C HIS A 655 21.44 28.35 -8.89
N SER A 656 20.28 28.57 -8.24
CA SER A 656 19.97 29.77 -7.44
C SER A 656 19.90 31.07 -8.27
N GLY A 657 19.76 32.20 -7.58
CA GLY A 657 19.73 33.52 -8.22
C GLY A 657 18.40 33.75 -8.92
N LEU A 658 18.40 33.75 -10.25
CA LEU A 658 17.16 33.85 -11.03
C LEU A 658 16.49 32.49 -11.26
N LEU A 659 17.18 31.38 -10.96
CA LEU A 659 16.62 30.02 -11.00
C LEU A 659 15.94 29.63 -9.68
N GLU A 660 15.72 30.59 -8.80
CA GLU A 660 15.12 30.40 -7.48
C GLU A 660 13.98 31.39 -7.31
N ASN A 661 12.77 30.86 -7.14
CA ASN A 661 11.60 31.68 -6.87
C ASN A 661 11.63 32.15 -5.41
N PRO A 662 11.64 33.46 -5.11
CA PRO A 662 11.72 33.96 -3.74
C PRO A 662 10.46 33.72 -2.89
N GLY A 663 9.36 33.21 -3.48
CA GLY A 663 8.08 33.06 -2.81
C GLY A 663 7.27 34.36 -2.74
N SER A 664 6.10 34.28 -2.13
CA SER A 664 5.23 35.42 -1.77
C SER A 664 5.09 35.53 -0.25
N ASP A 665 4.25 36.47 0.22
CA ASP A 665 3.92 36.57 1.64
C ASP A 665 3.06 35.37 2.12
N THR A 666 2.33 34.72 1.20
CA THR A 666 1.44 33.58 1.46
C THR A 666 2.08 32.24 1.13
N ILE A 667 2.87 32.16 0.06
CA ILE A 667 3.45 30.90 -0.43
C ILE A 667 4.96 30.88 -0.13
N PRO A 668 5.42 29.98 0.75
CA PRO A 668 6.83 29.78 1.03
C PRO A 668 7.66 29.50 -0.22
N SER A 669 8.84 30.12 -0.31
CA SER A 669 9.82 29.85 -1.36
C SER A 669 10.17 28.36 -1.51
N ARG A 670 10.07 27.55 -0.44
CA ARG A 670 10.40 26.12 -0.52
C ARG A 670 9.48 25.35 -1.46
N GLU A 671 8.17 25.63 -1.42
CA GLU A 671 7.16 24.89 -2.18
C GLU A 671 7.28 25.22 -3.67
N LEU A 672 7.40 26.50 -4.02
CA LEU A 672 7.62 26.92 -5.42
C LEU A 672 8.95 26.43 -6.01
N ASN A 673 9.91 25.99 -5.19
CA ASN A 673 11.18 25.44 -5.68
C ASN A 673 11.30 23.92 -5.45
N ASP A 674 10.24 23.25 -5.05
CA ASP A 674 10.17 21.79 -5.07
C ASP A 674 9.67 21.37 -6.44
N ILE A 675 10.58 21.03 -7.37
CA ILE A 675 10.29 20.96 -8.81
C ILE A 675 10.04 19.53 -9.26
N HIS A 676 8.94 19.33 -9.97
CA HIS A 676 8.51 18.04 -10.53
C HIS A 676 8.55 18.01 -12.05
N SER A 677 8.33 19.14 -12.72
CA SER A 677 8.32 19.21 -14.20
C SER A 677 8.90 20.51 -14.75
N ILE A 678 9.41 20.44 -15.98
CA ILE A 678 10.09 21.51 -16.69
C ILE A 678 9.67 21.45 -18.15
N HIS A 679 9.32 22.60 -18.72
CA HIS A 679 9.03 22.69 -20.15
C HIS A 679 9.71 23.92 -20.77
N SER A 680 10.51 23.72 -21.82
CA SER A 680 11.16 24.81 -22.55
C SER A 680 10.43 25.13 -23.85
N THR A 681 10.00 26.38 -24.00
CA THR A 681 9.41 26.89 -25.26
C THR A 681 10.46 27.48 -26.20
N GLY A 682 11.73 27.46 -25.81
CA GLY A 682 12.87 28.09 -26.51
C GLY A 682 13.04 29.59 -26.27
N GLU A 683 12.01 30.30 -25.79
CA GLU A 683 12.10 31.70 -25.34
C GLU A 683 11.80 31.88 -23.84
N GLU A 684 11.14 30.88 -23.24
CA GLU A 684 10.67 30.84 -21.85
C GLU A 684 10.81 29.41 -21.32
N ILE A 685 11.06 29.28 -20.01
CA ILE A 685 11.11 28.01 -19.29
C ILE A 685 9.97 28.03 -18.28
N ILE A 686 9.05 27.08 -18.39
CA ILE A 686 7.94 26.88 -17.46
C ILE A 686 8.35 25.75 -16.51
N VAL A 687 8.05 25.93 -15.23
CA VAL A 687 8.41 25.01 -14.16
C VAL A 687 7.14 24.65 -13.41
N GLY A 688 6.91 23.35 -13.23
CA GLY A 688 5.91 22.80 -12.33
C GLY A 688 6.53 22.47 -10.98
N SER A 689 5.90 22.93 -9.92
CA SER A 689 6.31 22.71 -8.53
C SER A 689 5.18 22.10 -7.71
N VAL A 690 5.46 21.75 -6.46
CA VAL A 690 4.45 21.16 -5.53
C VAL A 690 3.23 22.06 -5.31
N HIS A 691 3.36 23.39 -5.46
CA HIS A 691 2.24 24.33 -5.27
C HIS A 691 1.65 24.84 -6.61
N GLY A 692 2.32 24.59 -7.73
CA GLY A 692 1.83 25.03 -9.03
C GLY A 692 2.92 25.46 -10.00
N THR A 693 2.52 26.17 -11.06
CA THR A 693 3.42 26.59 -12.13
C THR A 693 3.97 28.00 -11.99
N TRP A 694 5.23 28.19 -12.37
CA TRP A 694 5.80 29.52 -12.57
C TRP A 694 6.77 29.51 -13.76
N SER A 695 7.13 30.69 -14.28
CA SER A 695 7.97 30.76 -15.49
C SER A 695 9.11 31.76 -15.43
N LEU A 696 10.11 31.47 -16.25
CA LEU A 696 11.33 32.24 -16.45
C LEU A 696 11.37 32.79 -17.87
N SER A 697 11.63 34.09 -17.98
CA SER A 697 11.93 34.70 -19.28
C SER A 697 13.39 34.41 -19.64
N GLY A 698 13.61 33.68 -20.73
CA GLY A 698 14.95 33.31 -21.17
C GLY A 698 14.99 32.02 -21.99
N ASP A 699 16.08 31.84 -22.70
CA ASP A 699 16.36 30.63 -23.49
C ASP A 699 17.46 29.78 -22.81
N TYR A 700 17.87 28.69 -23.46
CA TYR A 700 19.02 27.87 -23.07
C TYR A 700 20.30 28.67 -22.74
N SER A 701 20.46 29.88 -23.28
CA SER A 701 21.68 30.67 -23.13
C SER A 701 21.68 31.54 -21.87
N ASN A 702 20.58 32.23 -21.58
CA ASN A 702 20.47 33.17 -20.46
C ASN A 702 19.02 33.32 -19.96
N VAL A 703 18.88 33.33 -18.64
CA VAL A 703 17.64 33.70 -17.92
C VAL A 703 17.71 35.17 -17.49
N TYR A 704 16.63 35.92 -17.72
CA TYR A 704 16.58 37.38 -17.49
C TYR A 704 15.80 37.78 -16.24
N GLN A 705 14.61 37.20 -16.03
CA GLN A 705 13.72 37.49 -14.91
C GLN A 705 12.68 36.38 -14.72
N ILE A 706 12.13 36.30 -13.51
CA ILE A 706 10.91 35.52 -13.23
C ILE A 706 9.72 36.30 -13.79
N MET A 707 8.83 35.60 -14.49
CA MET A 707 7.63 36.19 -15.08
C MET A 707 6.42 36.03 -14.15
N GLN A 708 5.50 36.98 -14.28
CA GLN A 708 4.19 36.91 -13.64
C GLN A 708 3.21 36.37 -14.69
N GLN A 709 2.85 35.09 -14.56
CA GLN A 709 1.86 34.40 -15.36
C GLN A 709 0.74 33.89 -14.45
N GLU A 710 -0.42 33.57 -15.02
CA GLU A 710 -1.44 32.79 -14.32
C GLU A 710 -0.87 31.40 -14.00
N SER A 711 -0.99 30.97 -12.75
CA SER A 711 -0.47 29.68 -12.30
C SER A 711 -1.55 28.61 -12.41
N ILE A 712 -1.18 27.42 -12.90
CA ILE A 712 -1.94 26.20 -12.62
C ILE A 712 -1.57 25.76 -11.19
N PRO A 713 -2.53 25.61 -10.27
CA PRO A 713 -2.29 25.21 -8.88
C PRO A 713 -2.25 23.69 -8.69
N GLY A 714 -1.71 23.25 -7.54
CA GLY A 714 -1.47 21.84 -7.18
C GLY A 714 -0.05 21.37 -7.53
N GLU A 715 0.30 20.13 -7.19
CA GLU A 715 1.61 19.57 -7.52
C GLU A 715 1.67 19.20 -9.02
N ILE A 716 2.55 19.89 -9.77
CA ILE A 716 2.57 19.78 -11.24
C ILE A 716 3.66 18.84 -11.75
N THR A 717 3.26 17.62 -12.13
CA THR A 717 4.16 16.55 -12.59
C THR A 717 4.37 16.52 -14.09
N GLU A 718 3.47 17.09 -14.89
CA GLU A 718 3.56 17.11 -16.35
C GLU A 718 3.22 18.48 -16.93
N LEU A 719 3.91 18.89 -18.00
CA LEU A 719 3.74 20.20 -18.63
C LEU A 719 3.88 20.14 -20.15
N ALA A 720 2.93 20.77 -20.84
CA ALA A 720 3.01 20.96 -22.29
C ALA A 720 2.43 22.31 -22.73
N VAL A 721 2.84 22.80 -23.89
CA VAL A 721 2.37 24.09 -24.43
C VAL A 721 1.87 23.94 -25.85
N MET A 722 0.64 24.39 -26.12
CA MET A 722 0.05 24.46 -27.46
C MET A 722 -0.17 25.91 -27.90
N GLU A 723 -0.09 26.20 -29.20
CA GLU A 723 -0.51 27.48 -29.76
C GLU A 723 -1.94 27.39 -30.34
N ILE A 724 -2.93 27.93 -29.62
CA ILE A 724 -4.34 27.94 -30.02
C ILE A 724 -4.73 29.35 -30.47
N ASN A 725 -5.14 29.50 -31.74
CA ASN A 725 -5.57 30.79 -32.33
C ASN A 725 -4.54 31.95 -32.21
N GLY A 726 -3.25 31.62 -32.02
CA GLY A 726 -2.17 32.59 -31.86
C GLY A 726 -1.92 33.05 -30.41
N ASN A 727 -2.60 32.45 -29.43
CA ASN A 727 -2.26 32.51 -28.01
C ASN A 727 -1.62 31.18 -27.60
N LYS A 728 -0.62 31.22 -26.70
CA LYS A 728 -0.11 30.00 -26.07
C LYS A 728 -1.11 29.56 -24.99
N THR A 729 -1.35 28.27 -24.89
CA THR A 729 -2.08 27.62 -23.80
C THR A 729 -1.13 26.66 -23.13
N VAL A 730 -0.97 26.79 -21.81
CA VAL A 730 -0.14 25.91 -21.00
C VAL A 730 -1.06 24.84 -20.42
N PHE A 731 -0.71 23.58 -20.63
CA PHE A 731 -1.33 22.42 -20.01
C PHE A 731 -0.43 21.97 -18.86
N GLY A 732 -1.05 21.60 -17.74
CA GLY A 732 -0.37 21.02 -16.60
C GLY A 732 -1.23 19.93 -15.97
N SER A 733 -0.58 18.88 -15.50
CA SER A 733 -1.21 17.85 -14.67
C SER A 733 -1.05 18.19 -13.20
N SER A 734 -2.14 18.22 -12.43
CA SER A 734 -2.06 18.13 -10.98
C SER A 734 -2.10 16.66 -10.56
N THR A 735 -1.09 16.19 -9.86
CA THR A 735 -1.01 14.79 -9.39
C THR A 735 -1.96 14.52 -8.24
N PRO A 736 -2.48 13.29 -8.09
CA PRO A 736 -3.31 12.90 -6.95
C PRO A 736 -2.61 12.79 -5.60
N GLY A 737 -1.28 12.84 -5.48
CA GLY A 737 -0.64 12.68 -4.15
C GLY A 737 -0.96 11.32 -3.51
N GLU A 738 -1.33 11.27 -2.23
CA GLU A 738 -1.89 10.05 -1.61
C GLU A 738 -3.38 9.89 -1.93
N PHE A 739 -4.12 11.00 -2.06
CA PHE A 739 -5.56 11.04 -2.33
C PHE A 739 -5.91 12.05 -3.43
N SER A 740 -6.66 11.60 -4.43
CA SER A 740 -6.95 12.34 -5.66
C SER A 740 -7.73 13.64 -5.48
N ASN A 741 -8.43 13.79 -4.35
CA ASN A 741 -9.22 14.96 -3.99
C ASN A 741 -10.28 15.31 -5.06
N LEU A 742 -10.80 14.31 -5.78
CA LEU A 742 -11.86 14.53 -6.77
C LEU A 742 -13.15 14.95 -6.08
N GLU A 743 -13.54 14.26 -5.01
CA GLU A 743 -14.60 14.65 -4.10
C GLU A 743 -14.06 15.18 -2.76
N LEU A 744 -14.94 15.80 -1.96
CA LEU A 744 -14.53 16.39 -0.69
C LEU A 744 -14.63 15.35 0.42
N MET A 745 -13.56 15.17 1.20
CA MET A 745 -13.64 14.44 2.46
C MET A 745 -14.56 15.18 3.45
N ASP A 746 -15.66 14.54 3.89
CA ASP A 746 -16.70 15.14 4.74
C ASP A 746 -16.83 14.40 6.09
N PRO A 747 -16.40 14.98 7.22
CA PRO A 747 -16.55 14.40 8.57
C PRO A 747 -17.99 14.14 9.05
N GLY A 748 -18.98 14.56 8.28
CA GLY A 748 -20.39 14.27 8.50
C GLY A 748 -20.94 13.13 7.65
N SER A 749 -20.17 12.54 6.75
CA SER A 749 -20.59 11.53 5.77
C SER A 749 -19.71 10.30 5.82
N ASN A 750 -20.33 9.13 6.03
CA ASN A 750 -19.62 7.85 6.15
C ASN A 750 -19.18 7.24 4.80
N ASP A 751 -19.23 8.02 3.74
CA ASP A 751 -19.12 7.70 2.30
C ASP A 751 -19.05 9.08 1.62
N SER A 752 -17.85 9.66 1.61
CA SER A 752 -17.59 11.05 1.26
C SER A 752 -17.74 11.30 -0.24
N ASP A 753 -17.29 10.36 -1.06
CA ASP A 753 -17.34 10.44 -2.52
C ASP A 753 -18.64 9.87 -3.14
N GLY A 754 -19.41 9.12 -2.34
CA GLY A 754 -20.77 8.68 -2.65
C GLY A 754 -20.84 7.46 -3.56
N ASP A 755 -19.79 6.66 -3.65
CA ASP A 755 -19.72 5.50 -4.53
C ASP A 755 -20.33 4.21 -3.94
N GLY A 756 -20.59 4.22 -2.63
CA GLY A 756 -21.24 3.15 -1.89
C GLY A 756 -20.31 2.29 -1.03
N ILE A 757 -19.02 2.62 -0.97
CA ILE A 757 -18.04 2.09 -0.03
C ILE A 757 -17.81 3.11 1.10
N PRO A 758 -17.70 2.70 2.38
CA PRO A 758 -17.39 3.65 3.47
C PRO A 758 -15.92 4.05 3.54
N ASP A 759 -15.64 5.33 3.82
CA ASP A 759 -14.30 5.92 3.86
C ASP A 759 -13.33 5.14 4.77
N GLY A 760 -13.77 4.79 5.98
CA GLY A 760 -12.97 3.97 6.90
C GLY A 760 -12.60 2.59 6.35
N TRP A 761 -13.45 1.95 5.54
CA TRP A 761 -13.14 0.68 4.88
C TRP A 761 -12.16 0.86 3.73
N GLU A 762 -12.31 1.92 2.93
CA GLU A 762 -11.43 2.25 1.81
C GLU A 762 -10.00 2.47 2.31
N LEU A 763 -9.84 3.35 3.29
CA LEU A 763 -8.53 3.61 3.91
C LEU A 763 -7.93 2.34 4.53
N GLY A 764 -8.78 1.48 5.13
CA GLY A 764 -8.38 0.20 5.70
C GLY A 764 -7.83 -0.80 4.68
N ASN A 765 -8.24 -0.68 3.41
CA ASN A 765 -7.83 -1.55 2.30
C ASN A 765 -7.04 -0.79 1.21
N GLY A 766 -6.52 0.40 1.51
CA GLY A 766 -5.64 1.16 0.60
C GLY A 766 -6.34 1.73 -0.65
N MET A 767 -7.63 2.00 -0.57
CA MET A 767 -8.43 2.72 -1.57
C MET A 767 -8.50 4.21 -1.24
N ASP A 768 -8.98 5.02 -2.19
CA ASP A 768 -9.04 6.47 -2.09
C ASP A 768 -10.48 6.94 -1.82
N PRO A 769 -10.83 7.36 -0.59
CA PRO A 769 -12.18 7.80 -0.22
C PRO A 769 -12.62 9.13 -0.88
N THR A 770 -11.79 9.65 -1.78
CA THR A 770 -12.07 10.85 -2.57
C THR A 770 -12.18 10.56 -4.07
N ASP A 771 -12.01 9.31 -4.53
CA ASP A 771 -12.16 8.89 -5.92
C ASP A 771 -13.36 7.94 -6.14
N PRO A 772 -14.53 8.47 -6.54
CA PRO A 772 -15.74 7.64 -6.72
C PRO A 772 -15.66 6.57 -7.82
N TRP A 773 -14.58 6.54 -8.58
CA TRP A 773 -14.39 5.61 -9.70
C TRP A 773 -13.51 4.42 -9.34
N ASP A 774 -12.81 4.47 -8.21
CA ASP A 774 -11.92 3.39 -7.80
C ASP A 774 -12.71 2.13 -7.39
N SER A 775 -13.95 2.27 -6.90
CA SER A 775 -14.87 1.16 -6.63
C SER A 775 -15.20 0.28 -7.84
N GLN A 776 -15.08 0.82 -9.05
CA GLN A 776 -15.32 0.09 -10.31
C GLN A 776 -14.08 -0.58 -10.87
N LEU A 777 -12.92 -0.35 -10.26
CA LEU A 777 -11.66 -0.98 -10.62
C LEU A 777 -11.50 -2.31 -9.88
N ASP A 778 -10.49 -3.07 -10.30
CA ASP A 778 -10.12 -4.40 -9.80
C ASP A 778 -8.60 -4.33 -9.61
N PHE A 779 -8.18 -4.02 -8.39
CA PHE A 779 -6.83 -3.56 -8.08
C PHE A 779 -5.81 -4.70 -8.06
N ASP A 780 -6.20 -5.88 -7.58
CA ASP A 780 -5.36 -7.08 -7.53
C ASP A 780 -5.52 -8.00 -8.75
N ILE A 781 -6.51 -7.73 -9.61
CA ILE A 781 -6.68 -8.33 -10.94
C ILE A 781 -6.99 -9.83 -10.81
N ASP A 782 -7.78 -10.18 -9.81
CA ASP A 782 -8.11 -11.57 -9.47
C ASP A 782 -9.42 -12.06 -10.13
N GLY A 783 -10.01 -11.21 -10.98
CA GLY A 783 -11.08 -11.57 -11.90
C GLY A 783 -10.71 -12.73 -12.85
N ILE A 784 -11.65 -13.09 -13.74
CA ILE A 784 -11.49 -14.28 -14.61
C ILE A 784 -11.33 -13.97 -16.10
N ASP A 785 -10.30 -14.56 -16.72
CA ASP A 785 -10.09 -14.54 -18.18
C ASP A 785 -10.99 -15.58 -18.87
N LEU A 786 -12.01 -15.08 -19.57
CA LEU A 786 -13.00 -15.93 -20.22
C LEU A 786 -12.52 -16.56 -21.53
N ASP A 787 -11.50 -16.01 -22.19
CA ASP A 787 -10.98 -16.54 -23.47
C ASP A 787 -9.57 -17.12 -23.39
N GLN A 788 -8.92 -16.99 -22.24
CA GLN A 788 -7.64 -17.63 -21.91
C GLN A 788 -6.54 -17.24 -22.89
N SER A 789 -6.66 -16.03 -23.43
CA SER A 789 -5.69 -15.46 -24.35
C SER A 789 -4.55 -14.76 -23.60
N GLY A 790 -4.75 -14.45 -22.32
CA GLY A 790 -3.81 -13.68 -21.51
C GLY A 790 -3.60 -12.26 -22.03
N ASP A 791 -4.55 -11.73 -22.81
CA ASP A 791 -4.51 -10.37 -23.36
C ASP A 791 -5.30 -9.35 -22.51
N GLY A 792 -6.06 -9.82 -21.52
CA GLY A 792 -6.83 -8.99 -20.59
C GLY A 792 -8.02 -8.27 -21.23
N ILE A 793 -8.45 -8.66 -22.44
CA ILE A 793 -9.52 -7.97 -23.20
C ILE A 793 -10.90 -8.56 -22.90
N LEU A 794 -10.99 -9.86 -22.60
CA LEU A 794 -12.26 -10.55 -22.36
C LEU A 794 -12.37 -11.05 -20.91
N GLU A 795 -12.17 -10.12 -19.99
CA GLU A 795 -12.22 -10.37 -18.56
C GLU A 795 -13.64 -10.25 -18.00
N ARG A 796 -13.88 -10.96 -16.90
CA ARG A 796 -14.93 -10.63 -15.95
C ARG A 796 -14.26 -10.22 -14.64
N LEU A 797 -14.31 -8.92 -14.38
CA LEU A 797 -13.73 -8.30 -13.20
C LEU A 797 -14.41 -8.76 -11.91
N TRP A 798 -13.62 -8.77 -10.85
CA TRP A 798 -14.07 -8.85 -9.47
C TRP A 798 -13.74 -7.50 -8.83
N THR A 799 -14.63 -6.54 -9.03
CA THR A 799 -14.33 -5.13 -8.71
C THR A 799 -14.30 -4.88 -7.21
N ASN A 800 -13.61 -3.83 -6.78
CA ASN A 800 -13.51 -3.41 -5.38
C ASN A 800 -14.89 -3.28 -4.68
N ILE A 801 -15.94 -2.79 -5.38
CA ILE A 801 -17.31 -2.75 -4.84
C ILE A 801 -17.95 -4.14 -4.67
N ASP A 802 -17.65 -5.08 -5.56
CA ASP A 802 -18.15 -6.46 -5.49
C ASP A 802 -17.51 -7.19 -4.29
N GLU A 803 -16.23 -6.91 -4.04
CA GLU A 803 -15.47 -7.38 -2.88
C GLU A 803 -16.01 -6.85 -1.57
N TYR A 804 -16.19 -5.54 -1.44
CA TYR A 804 -16.81 -4.93 -0.26
C TYR A 804 -18.19 -5.53 0.02
N GLN A 805 -18.98 -5.76 -1.04
CA GLN A 805 -20.34 -6.32 -0.93
C GLN A 805 -20.36 -7.84 -0.71
N TYR A 806 -19.22 -8.52 -0.75
CA TYR A 806 -19.13 -9.96 -0.56
C TYR A 806 -19.70 -10.39 0.80
N GLN A 807 -20.44 -11.50 0.78
CA GLN A 807 -20.98 -12.14 1.99
C GLN A 807 -20.51 -13.58 2.06
N ALA A 808 -19.89 -13.94 3.18
CA ALA A 808 -19.39 -15.28 3.46
C ALA A 808 -20.44 -16.35 3.14
N ARG A 809 -19.98 -17.43 2.48
CA ARG A 809 -20.82 -18.60 2.17
C ARG A 809 -20.83 -19.59 3.31
N THR A 810 -19.76 -19.63 4.09
CA THR A 810 -19.52 -20.55 5.19
C THR A 810 -19.79 -19.88 6.54
N THR A 811 -19.71 -20.65 7.62
CA THR A 811 -19.84 -20.11 8.98
C THR A 811 -18.55 -19.60 9.58
N ASP A 812 -17.41 -20.06 9.05
CA ASP A 812 -16.08 -19.73 9.53
C ASP A 812 -15.44 -18.58 8.70
N GLY A 813 -15.96 -18.31 7.50
CA GLY A 813 -15.65 -17.11 6.70
C GLY A 813 -16.30 -15.82 7.24
N TYR A 814 -15.97 -14.71 6.58
CA TYR A 814 -16.40 -13.36 6.95
C TYR A 814 -16.85 -12.53 5.74
N ASN A 815 -17.57 -11.43 5.99
CA ASN A 815 -18.01 -10.55 4.90
C ASN A 815 -16.85 -9.65 4.46
N SER A 816 -16.86 -9.27 3.18
CA SER A 816 -15.78 -8.56 2.50
C SER A 816 -14.54 -9.42 2.21
N THR A 817 -14.05 -9.35 0.97
CA THR A 817 -12.68 -9.72 0.60
C THR A 817 -11.76 -8.50 0.63
N ASN A 818 -10.48 -8.65 0.33
CA ASN A 818 -9.48 -7.58 0.36
C ASN A 818 -9.04 -7.21 -1.08
N PRO A 819 -9.38 -6.00 -1.58
CA PRO A 819 -9.12 -5.59 -2.96
C PRO A 819 -7.65 -5.42 -3.36
N GLN A 820 -6.74 -5.54 -2.40
CA GLN A 820 -5.29 -5.47 -2.65
C GLN A 820 -4.65 -6.85 -2.71
N VAL A 821 -5.40 -7.91 -2.43
CA VAL A 821 -4.89 -9.27 -2.26
C VAL A 821 -5.85 -10.25 -2.90
N GLY A 822 -5.51 -10.65 -4.13
CA GLY A 822 -6.39 -11.50 -4.93
C GLY A 822 -6.65 -12.91 -4.40
N ASP A 823 -6.09 -13.30 -3.26
CA ASP A 823 -6.35 -14.55 -2.53
C ASP A 823 -6.43 -14.20 -1.04
N THR A 824 -7.64 -13.86 -0.58
CA THR A 824 -7.89 -13.25 0.73
C THR A 824 -7.61 -14.23 1.88
N ASP A 825 -7.81 -15.53 1.69
CA ASP A 825 -7.59 -16.55 2.73
C ASP A 825 -6.29 -17.35 2.59
N GLY A 826 -5.58 -17.17 1.46
CA GLY A 826 -4.23 -17.65 1.22
C GLY A 826 -4.14 -19.13 0.91
N ASP A 827 -5.19 -19.73 0.33
CA ASP A 827 -5.26 -21.16 0.04
C ASP A 827 -4.76 -21.55 -1.37
N GLY A 828 -4.49 -20.55 -2.21
CA GLY A 828 -3.99 -20.69 -3.57
C GLY A 828 -5.02 -20.50 -4.68
N LEU A 829 -6.28 -20.19 -4.35
CA LEU A 829 -7.31 -19.76 -5.31
C LEU A 829 -7.55 -18.27 -5.23
N GLY A 830 -7.89 -17.64 -6.36
CA GLY A 830 -8.24 -16.23 -6.35
C GLY A 830 -9.66 -15.96 -5.87
N ASP A 831 -9.94 -14.83 -5.22
CA ASP A 831 -11.27 -14.51 -4.69
C ASP A 831 -12.33 -14.48 -5.80
N GLY A 832 -11.97 -13.89 -6.96
CA GLY A 832 -12.77 -13.91 -8.18
C GLY A 832 -13.00 -15.32 -8.73
N GLU A 833 -11.98 -16.17 -8.78
CA GLU A 833 -12.03 -17.57 -9.22
C GLU A 833 -13.01 -18.39 -8.36
N GLU A 834 -12.92 -18.23 -7.04
CA GLU A 834 -13.77 -18.88 -6.05
C GLU A 834 -15.21 -18.35 -6.08
N TYR A 835 -15.39 -17.04 -6.12
CA TYR A 835 -16.72 -16.44 -6.16
C TYR A 835 -17.48 -16.89 -7.41
N PHE A 836 -16.84 -16.83 -8.59
CA PHE A 836 -17.46 -17.25 -9.84
C PHE A 836 -17.54 -18.76 -10.03
N GLY A 837 -16.73 -19.54 -9.29
CA GLY A 837 -16.63 -21.00 -9.42
C GLY A 837 -16.05 -21.41 -10.76
N PHE A 838 -14.94 -20.79 -11.15
CA PHE A 838 -14.30 -20.96 -12.45
C PHE A 838 -12.83 -21.37 -12.30
N PHE A 839 -12.58 -22.67 -12.18
CA PHE A 839 -11.27 -23.21 -11.84
C PHE A 839 -10.49 -23.77 -13.03
N TYR A 840 -10.47 -23.07 -14.17
CA TYR A 840 -9.89 -23.63 -15.40
C TYR A 840 -8.37 -23.76 -15.35
N GLU A 841 -7.68 -22.76 -14.81
CA GLU A 841 -6.21 -22.71 -14.74
C GLU A 841 -5.68 -23.59 -13.61
N SER A 842 -6.41 -23.60 -12.49
CA SER A 842 -6.06 -24.34 -11.27
C SER A 842 -6.39 -25.84 -11.36
N SER A 843 -7.20 -26.29 -12.33
CA SER A 843 -7.62 -27.70 -12.45
C SER A 843 -6.94 -28.48 -13.59
N ASN A 844 -6.50 -29.71 -13.28
CA ASN A 844 -6.05 -30.65 -14.32
C ASN A 844 -7.23 -31.36 -15.01
N LEU A 845 -7.56 -30.92 -16.23
CA LEU A 845 -8.63 -31.51 -17.05
C LEU A 845 -8.17 -32.64 -17.98
N TRP A 846 -6.86 -32.82 -18.20
CA TRP A 846 -6.31 -33.78 -19.16
C TRP A 846 -6.19 -35.20 -18.62
N CYS A 847 -6.06 -35.32 -17.30
CA CYS A 847 -6.06 -36.58 -16.56
C CYS A 847 -7.42 -36.80 -15.88
N HIS A 848 -7.90 -38.04 -15.88
CA HIS A 848 -9.23 -38.36 -15.35
C HIS A 848 -9.36 -39.83 -14.94
N TYR A 849 -10.39 -40.13 -14.14
CA TYR A 849 -10.75 -41.52 -13.82
C TYR A 849 -11.89 -42.01 -14.70
N THR A 850 -11.80 -43.25 -15.15
CA THR A 850 -12.96 -43.94 -15.75
C THR A 850 -14.00 -44.31 -14.68
N ILE A 851 -15.19 -44.71 -15.11
CA ILE A 851 -16.25 -45.21 -14.18
C ILE A 851 -15.80 -46.50 -13.44
N GLN A 852 -14.72 -47.13 -13.89
CA GLN A 852 -14.11 -48.29 -13.24
C GLN A 852 -12.96 -47.91 -12.30
N MET A 853 -12.73 -46.61 -12.04
CA MET A 853 -11.60 -46.09 -11.27
C MET A 853 -10.24 -46.49 -11.86
N GLU A 854 -10.12 -46.39 -13.19
CA GLU A 854 -8.84 -46.49 -13.89
C GLU A 854 -8.35 -45.08 -14.20
N TYR A 855 -7.15 -44.72 -13.74
CA TYR A 855 -6.54 -43.42 -14.00
C TYR A 855 -5.98 -43.35 -15.42
N VAL A 856 -6.38 -42.34 -16.18
CA VAL A 856 -6.05 -42.18 -17.60
C VAL A 856 -5.67 -40.73 -17.87
N CYS A 857 -4.53 -40.54 -18.53
CA CYS A 857 -4.03 -39.25 -18.99
C CYS A 857 -3.81 -39.26 -20.51
N ASP A 858 -3.71 -38.07 -21.11
CA ASP A 858 -3.38 -37.85 -22.53
C ASP A 858 -4.33 -38.51 -23.53
N ASP A 859 -5.57 -38.77 -23.13
CA ASP A 859 -6.57 -39.39 -23.97
C ASP A 859 -7.42 -38.35 -24.73
N ALA A 860 -8.24 -38.84 -25.68
CA ALA A 860 -9.07 -37.94 -26.47
C ALA A 860 -10.19 -37.28 -25.64
N ALA A 861 -10.59 -37.88 -24.51
CA ALA A 861 -11.61 -37.31 -23.63
C ALA A 861 -11.05 -36.13 -22.83
N GLY A 862 -9.86 -36.25 -22.22
CA GLY A 862 -9.15 -35.19 -21.51
C GLY A 862 -8.84 -33.99 -22.40
N GLN A 863 -8.35 -34.20 -23.63
CA GLN A 863 -8.14 -33.10 -24.60
C GLN A 863 -9.44 -32.37 -24.98
N SER A 864 -10.58 -33.06 -24.96
CA SER A 864 -11.88 -32.46 -25.22
C SER A 864 -12.51 -31.77 -24.00
N ALA A 865 -11.99 -32.02 -22.80
CA ALA A 865 -12.47 -31.45 -21.56
C ALA A 865 -12.21 -29.94 -21.50
N ASN A 866 -11.00 -29.48 -21.83
CA ASN A 866 -10.67 -28.04 -21.85
C ASN A 866 -11.62 -27.22 -22.71
N ALA A 867 -11.85 -27.66 -23.96
CA ALA A 867 -12.75 -26.97 -24.88
C ALA A 867 -14.23 -27.00 -24.40
N THR A 868 -14.60 -27.99 -23.59
CA THR A 868 -15.94 -28.10 -23.03
C THR A 868 -16.08 -27.23 -21.77
N TYR A 869 -15.03 -27.13 -20.94
CA TYR A 869 -15.00 -26.29 -19.75
C TYR A 869 -15.18 -24.82 -20.14
N LEU A 870 -14.34 -24.30 -21.04
CA LEU A 870 -14.45 -22.92 -21.54
C LEU A 870 -15.76 -22.62 -22.28
N ALA A 871 -16.42 -23.64 -22.85
CA ALA A 871 -17.70 -23.45 -23.53
C ALA A 871 -18.89 -23.36 -22.56
N VAL A 872 -18.71 -23.69 -21.28
CA VAL A 872 -19.76 -23.69 -20.26
C VAL A 872 -19.38 -22.66 -19.20
N SER A 873 -20.05 -21.50 -19.20
CA SER A 873 -19.67 -20.33 -18.39
C SER A 873 -19.76 -20.50 -16.86
N SER A 874 -20.22 -21.64 -16.35
CA SER A 874 -20.36 -21.92 -14.91
C SER A 874 -20.47 -23.44 -14.72
N VAL A 875 -19.34 -24.10 -14.52
CA VAL A 875 -19.24 -25.56 -14.40
C VAL A 875 -19.34 -26.01 -12.95
N ASP A 876 -18.60 -25.33 -12.07
CA ASP A 876 -18.43 -25.70 -10.67
C ASP A 876 -19.29 -24.82 -9.74
N LEU A 877 -19.42 -25.26 -8.49
CA LEU A 877 -19.95 -24.42 -7.42
C LEU A 877 -18.78 -23.63 -6.86
N GLY A 878 -18.95 -22.32 -6.66
CA GLY A 878 -17.88 -21.52 -6.06
C GLY A 878 -17.72 -21.79 -4.57
N THR A 879 -16.50 -21.65 -4.09
CA THR A 879 -16.04 -21.75 -2.70
C THR A 879 -16.14 -20.40 -1.99
N ASP A 880 -15.63 -20.28 -0.76
CA ASP A 880 -15.69 -19.08 0.07
C ASP A 880 -14.32 -18.39 0.15
N PRO A 881 -14.09 -17.28 -0.60
CA PRO A 881 -12.87 -16.47 -0.58
C PRO A 881 -12.26 -16.05 0.76
N THR A 882 -13.00 -16.25 1.85
CA THR A 882 -12.61 -15.81 3.18
C THR A 882 -12.37 -16.97 4.13
N ASN A 883 -12.44 -18.21 3.64
CA ASN A 883 -12.31 -19.42 4.40
C ASN A 883 -11.74 -20.56 3.56
N HIS A 884 -10.46 -20.84 3.82
CA HIS A 884 -9.62 -21.80 3.10
C HIS A 884 -10.11 -23.25 3.01
N ASP A 885 -11.18 -23.63 3.73
CA ASP A 885 -11.73 -25.00 3.80
C ASP A 885 -13.25 -24.87 3.86
N SER A 886 -13.86 -24.75 2.69
CA SER A 886 -15.27 -24.38 2.54
C SER A 886 -16.24 -25.40 3.13
N ASP A 887 -15.87 -26.68 3.16
CA ASP A 887 -16.72 -27.75 3.65
C ASP A 887 -16.35 -28.30 5.04
N GLY A 888 -15.20 -27.88 5.58
CA GLY A 888 -14.73 -28.11 6.93
C GLY A 888 -14.17 -29.51 7.18
N ASP A 889 -13.57 -30.14 6.17
CA ASP A 889 -13.02 -31.51 6.27
C ASP A 889 -11.52 -31.57 6.59
N GLY A 890 -10.86 -30.41 6.55
CA GLY A 890 -9.46 -30.21 6.89
C GLY A 890 -8.50 -30.24 5.71
N MET A 891 -8.98 -30.29 4.47
CA MET A 891 -8.23 -30.03 3.23
C MET A 891 -8.55 -28.60 2.73
N PRO A 892 -7.56 -27.82 2.27
CA PRO A 892 -7.85 -26.51 1.71
C PRO A 892 -8.45 -26.57 0.31
N ASP A 893 -9.31 -25.61 -0.04
CA ASP A 893 -10.05 -25.62 -1.30
C ASP A 893 -9.07 -25.58 -2.49
N GLY A 894 -8.05 -24.74 -2.45
CA GLY A 894 -7.00 -24.68 -3.46
C GLY A 894 -6.23 -25.98 -3.66
N TRP A 895 -5.91 -26.70 -2.57
CA TRP A 895 -5.25 -28.00 -2.66
C TRP A 895 -6.15 -29.04 -3.32
N GLU A 896 -7.45 -29.02 -3.01
CA GLU A 896 -8.42 -29.91 -3.65
C GLU A 896 -8.60 -29.60 -5.13
N ILE A 897 -8.69 -28.33 -5.51
CA ILE A 897 -8.83 -27.90 -6.90
C ILE A 897 -7.60 -28.28 -7.75
N GLU A 898 -6.39 -28.16 -7.20
CA GLU A 898 -5.15 -28.58 -7.88
C GLU A 898 -5.13 -30.11 -8.10
N ASN A 899 -5.54 -30.87 -7.09
CA ASN A 899 -5.38 -32.32 -7.06
C ASN A 899 -6.60 -33.11 -7.57
N ARG A 900 -7.75 -32.46 -7.82
CA ARG A 900 -8.95 -33.14 -8.32
C ARG A 900 -8.79 -33.71 -9.72
N ARG A 901 -9.52 -34.80 -9.98
CA ARG A 901 -9.67 -35.43 -11.30
C ARG A 901 -11.15 -35.70 -11.55
N TRP A 902 -11.62 -35.40 -12.76
CA TRP A 902 -13.01 -35.70 -13.10
C TRP A 902 -13.21 -37.20 -13.32
N VAL A 903 -14.39 -37.69 -12.98
CA VAL A 903 -14.76 -39.11 -13.13
C VAL A 903 -15.75 -39.27 -14.28
N GLY A 904 -15.39 -40.07 -15.28
CA GLY A 904 -16.27 -40.37 -16.41
C GLY A 904 -15.55 -40.90 -17.65
N SER A 905 -16.30 -40.99 -18.75
CA SER A 905 -15.74 -41.31 -20.09
C SER A 905 -15.84 -40.15 -21.07
N THR A 906 -16.54 -39.08 -20.68
CA THR A 906 -16.67 -37.82 -21.40
C THR A 906 -16.89 -36.72 -20.36
N PHE A 907 -16.18 -35.61 -20.49
CA PHE A 907 -16.42 -34.43 -19.68
C PHE A 907 -17.68 -33.70 -20.17
N THR A 908 -18.53 -33.30 -19.23
CA THR A 908 -19.84 -32.67 -19.49
C THR A 908 -20.05 -31.38 -18.71
N GLY A 909 -19.09 -31.00 -17.86
CA GLY A 909 -19.23 -29.90 -16.90
C GLY A 909 -20.18 -30.20 -15.73
N GLY A 910 -20.51 -31.47 -15.50
CA GLY A 910 -21.30 -31.91 -14.34
C GLY A 910 -20.85 -33.29 -13.87
N ASN A 911 -19.57 -33.59 -14.10
CA ASN A 911 -18.94 -34.83 -13.70
C ASN A 911 -18.70 -34.82 -12.19
N ASN A 912 -18.49 -36.00 -11.61
CA ASN A 912 -18.05 -36.07 -10.22
C ASN A 912 -16.53 -35.83 -10.17
N TRP A 913 -16.05 -35.17 -9.12
CA TRP A 913 -14.63 -34.99 -8.87
C TRP A 913 -14.13 -36.01 -7.83
N THR A 914 -12.83 -36.31 -7.85
CA THR A 914 -12.16 -37.12 -6.82
C THR A 914 -11.93 -36.35 -5.53
N LEU A 915 -11.77 -35.03 -5.64
CA LEU A 915 -11.71 -34.03 -4.59
C LEU A 915 -12.64 -32.86 -5.00
N ASP A 916 -13.45 -32.36 -4.08
CA ASP A 916 -14.55 -31.42 -4.30
C ASP A 916 -14.71 -30.56 -3.04
N PRO A 917 -14.26 -29.28 -3.04
CA PRO A 917 -14.18 -28.41 -1.86
C PRO A 917 -15.53 -28.00 -1.25
N ASN A 918 -16.62 -28.57 -1.76
CA ASN A 918 -17.96 -28.39 -1.26
C ASN A 918 -18.55 -29.72 -0.74
N ARG A 919 -17.71 -30.73 -0.49
CA ARG A 919 -18.09 -32.09 -0.11
C ARG A 919 -17.06 -32.83 0.76
N ALA A 920 -17.12 -32.52 2.05
CA ALA A 920 -16.35 -33.09 3.17
C ALA A 920 -16.22 -34.63 3.31
N GLU A 921 -16.92 -35.43 2.51
CA GLU A 921 -16.85 -36.88 2.56
C GLU A 921 -15.70 -37.47 1.75
N ASP A 922 -15.14 -36.72 0.81
CA ASP A 922 -14.04 -37.13 -0.05
C ASP A 922 -12.66 -37.03 0.61
N ALA A 923 -12.48 -36.27 1.70
CA ALA A 923 -11.34 -36.45 2.61
C ALA A 923 -11.12 -37.91 3.04
N ASN A 924 -12.19 -38.71 3.08
CA ASN A 924 -12.14 -40.13 3.46
C ASN A 924 -12.11 -41.08 2.25
N TRP A 925 -11.94 -40.55 1.04
CA TRP A 925 -11.74 -41.34 -0.17
C TRP A 925 -10.26 -41.60 -0.40
N ASP A 926 -10.01 -42.54 -1.28
CA ASP A 926 -8.69 -43.07 -1.66
C ASP A 926 -8.77 -43.24 -3.18
N ALA A 927 -8.31 -42.21 -3.90
CA ALA A 927 -8.58 -42.07 -5.33
C ALA A 927 -7.76 -43.07 -6.16
N ASP A 928 -6.53 -43.36 -5.76
CA ASP A 928 -5.60 -44.27 -6.45
C ASP A 928 -5.59 -45.71 -5.91
N GLN A 929 -6.24 -45.96 -4.77
CA GLN A 929 -6.42 -47.26 -4.10
C GLN A 929 -5.13 -47.85 -3.51
N ASP A 930 -4.22 -47.01 -3.03
CA ASP A 930 -3.01 -47.43 -2.35
C ASP A 930 -3.21 -47.67 -0.83
N GLY A 931 -4.33 -47.21 -0.28
CA GLY A 931 -4.71 -47.34 1.12
C GLY A 931 -4.45 -46.10 1.99
N LEU A 932 -3.87 -45.04 1.43
CA LEU A 932 -3.82 -43.71 2.00
C LEU A 932 -5.10 -42.95 1.61
N LEU A 933 -5.56 -42.07 2.50
CA LEU A 933 -6.75 -41.25 2.23
C LEU A 933 -6.32 -39.89 1.72
N ASN A 934 -7.16 -39.22 0.92
CA ASN A 934 -6.92 -37.85 0.43
C ASN A 934 -6.46 -36.88 1.55
N LEU A 935 -7.15 -36.88 2.69
CA LEU A 935 -6.78 -36.05 3.85
C LEU A 935 -5.41 -36.44 4.45
N CYS A 936 -5.02 -37.71 4.38
CA CYS A 936 -3.71 -38.13 4.82
C CYS A 936 -2.61 -37.64 3.87
N GLU A 937 -2.84 -37.68 2.57
CA GLU A 937 -1.89 -37.18 1.56
C GLU A 937 -1.67 -35.67 1.71
N TYR A 938 -2.75 -34.91 1.90
CA TYR A 938 -2.64 -33.50 2.27
C TYR A 938 -1.81 -33.32 3.56
N LYS A 939 -2.03 -34.11 4.61
CA LYS A 939 -1.23 -34.02 5.84
C LYS A 939 0.25 -34.37 5.63
N TRP A 940 0.57 -35.26 4.69
CA TRP A 940 1.96 -35.52 4.31
C TRP A 940 2.60 -34.33 3.60
N SER A 941 1.83 -33.52 2.87
CA SER A 941 2.32 -32.24 2.34
C SER A 941 2.76 -31.29 3.47
N LEU A 942 2.00 -31.23 4.58
CA LEU A 942 2.35 -30.44 5.76
C LEU A 942 3.60 -30.99 6.46
N VAL A 943 3.77 -32.31 6.53
CA VAL A 943 4.99 -32.95 7.07
C VAL A 943 6.22 -32.55 6.26
N ARG A 944 6.10 -32.53 4.92
CA ARG A 944 7.17 -32.06 4.03
C ARG A 944 7.54 -30.60 4.30
N LEU A 945 6.55 -29.70 4.44
CA LEU A 945 6.80 -28.29 4.76
C LEU A 945 7.53 -28.14 6.12
N GLN A 946 7.10 -28.89 7.15
CA GLN A 946 7.78 -28.92 8.45
C GLN A 946 9.23 -29.41 8.35
N ALA A 947 9.51 -30.36 7.46
CA ALA A 947 10.87 -30.85 7.20
C ALA A 947 11.76 -29.78 6.56
N ILE A 948 11.23 -29.04 5.58
CA ILE A 948 11.91 -27.94 4.89
C ILE A 948 12.19 -26.77 5.86
N GLU A 949 11.27 -26.49 6.78
CA GLU A 949 11.49 -25.50 7.86
C GLU A 949 12.49 -25.97 8.94
N GLY A 950 12.85 -27.25 8.94
CA GLY A 950 13.78 -27.85 9.89
C GLY A 950 13.20 -28.23 11.24
N LEU A 951 11.88 -28.29 11.35
CA LEU A 951 11.19 -28.75 12.57
C LEU A 951 11.40 -30.25 12.81
N LEU A 952 11.68 -31.02 11.75
CA LEU A 952 11.90 -32.47 11.82
C LEU A 952 13.37 -32.88 12.05
N LEU A 953 14.31 -31.91 12.09
CA LEU A 953 15.74 -32.22 12.27
C LEU A 953 16.05 -32.83 13.65
N GLU A 954 15.47 -32.30 14.73
CA GLU A 954 15.72 -32.82 16.09
C GLU A 954 14.95 -34.10 16.39
N THR A 955 13.77 -34.26 15.81
CA THR A 955 12.84 -35.36 16.13
C THR A 955 13.04 -36.56 15.22
N HIS A 956 13.16 -36.34 13.91
CA HIS A 956 13.25 -37.39 12.89
C HIS A 956 14.64 -37.49 12.24
N GLY A 957 15.51 -36.50 12.44
CA GLY A 957 16.87 -36.48 11.89
C GLY A 957 16.95 -36.00 10.44
N GLU A 958 15.88 -35.42 9.91
CA GLU A 958 15.80 -34.97 8.53
C GLU A 958 16.40 -33.57 8.35
N ASP A 959 17.36 -33.45 7.44
CA ASP A 959 18.02 -32.18 7.15
C ASP A 959 17.17 -31.35 6.16
N PRO A 960 16.90 -30.06 6.47
CA PRO A 960 16.16 -29.16 5.59
C PRO A 960 16.68 -29.14 4.14
N SER A 961 18.00 -29.25 3.96
CA SER A 961 18.62 -29.19 2.62
C SER A 961 18.31 -30.40 1.74
N PHE A 962 17.97 -31.54 2.34
CA PHE A 962 17.52 -32.73 1.61
C PHE A 962 16.00 -32.75 1.45
N ALA A 963 15.25 -32.28 2.45
CA ALA A 963 13.78 -32.23 2.41
C ALA A 963 13.21 -31.38 1.26
N VAL A 964 13.95 -30.37 0.79
CA VAL A 964 13.56 -29.59 -0.41
C VAL A 964 13.43 -30.46 -1.66
N ASN A 965 14.16 -31.57 -1.75
CA ASN A 965 14.11 -32.49 -2.88
C ASN A 965 13.12 -33.65 -2.71
N TRP A 966 12.35 -33.70 -1.62
CA TRP A 966 11.27 -34.66 -1.47
C TRP A 966 10.17 -34.40 -2.49
N SER A 967 9.52 -35.47 -2.95
CA SER A 967 8.38 -35.39 -3.86
C SER A 967 7.20 -34.67 -3.19
N ILE A 968 6.26 -34.20 -4.02
CA ILE A 968 5.00 -33.64 -3.55
C ILE A 968 4.01 -34.81 -3.52
N PRO A 969 3.25 -35.00 -2.43
CA PRO A 969 2.20 -36.02 -2.40
C PRO A 969 1.17 -35.76 -3.49
N ASP A 970 0.81 -36.78 -4.27
CA ASP A 970 -0.25 -36.70 -5.30
C ASP A 970 -1.32 -37.76 -4.99
N PRO A 971 -2.57 -37.37 -4.63
CA PRO A 971 -3.64 -38.31 -4.29
C PRO A 971 -4.11 -39.20 -5.44
N ASN A 972 -3.57 -38.98 -6.63
CA ASN A 972 -3.87 -39.76 -7.83
C ASN A 972 -2.71 -40.68 -8.23
N ASN A 973 -1.64 -40.74 -7.45
CA ASN A 973 -0.44 -41.50 -7.74
C ASN A 973 0.00 -42.39 -6.58
N VAL A 974 -0.09 -43.70 -6.83
CA VAL A 974 0.16 -44.77 -5.85
C VAL A 974 1.56 -44.74 -5.21
N ASP A 975 2.52 -44.11 -5.87
CA ASP A 975 3.95 -44.04 -5.51
C ASP A 975 4.47 -42.66 -5.92
N SER A 976 4.39 -41.69 -5.00
CA SER A 976 4.65 -40.27 -5.24
C SER A 976 6.13 -39.97 -5.50
N ASP A 977 7.06 -40.69 -4.84
CA ASP A 977 8.49 -40.48 -5.01
C ASP A 977 9.16 -41.39 -6.07
N GLY A 978 8.43 -42.39 -6.56
CA GLY A 978 8.78 -43.23 -7.69
C GLY A 978 9.79 -44.34 -7.37
N ASP A 979 9.94 -44.72 -6.10
CA ASP A 979 10.90 -45.73 -5.65
C ASP A 979 10.35 -47.16 -5.70
N SER A 980 9.11 -47.34 -6.17
CA SER A 980 8.29 -48.56 -6.25
C SER A 980 7.64 -49.04 -4.94
N LEU A 981 7.72 -48.27 -3.88
CA LEU A 981 6.96 -48.44 -2.64
C LEU A 981 5.68 -47.60 -2.71
N PRO A 982 4.51 -48.14 -2.30
CA PRO A 982 3.29 -47.34 -2.29
C PRO A 982 3.23 -46.38 -1.10
N ASP A 983 2.72 -45.17 -1.32
CA ASP A 983 2.68 -44.12 -0.30
C ASP A 983 1.97 -44.59 0.97
N GLY A 984 0.82 -45.27 0.81
CA GLY A 984 0.03 -45.83 1.89
C GLY A 984 0.79 -46.88 2.70
N TRP A 985 1.65 -47.69 2.08
CA TRP A 985 2.47 -48.68 2.80
C TRP A 985 3.57 -47.98 3.62
N GLU A 986 4.24 -47.00 3.03
CA GLU A 986 5.31 -46.24 3.69
C GLU A 986 4.80 -45.36 4.83
N ALA A 987 3.62 -44.77 4.66
CA ALA A 987 2.92 -44.04 5.70
C ALA A 987 2.32 -44.95 6.79
N ILE A 988 2.37 -46.28 6.61
CA ILE A 988 1.69 -47.28 7.46
C ILE A 988 0.21 -46.91 7.63
N TYR A 989 -0.40 -46.49 6.52
CA TYR A 989 -1.80 -46.07 6.40
C TYR A 989 -2.19 -45.00 7.44
N SER A 990 -1.25 -44.12 7.78
CA SER A 990 -1.40 -43.10 8.81
C SER A 990 -1.16 -41.70 8.25
N CYS A 991 -2.00 -40.74 8.67
CA CYS A 991 -1.81 -39.33 8.32
C CYS A 991 -0.75 -38.61 9.18
N SER A 992 -0.02 -39.31 10.06
CA SER A 992 0.92 -38.69 10.99
C SER A 992 2.20 -39.49 11.09
N TRP A 993 3.34 -38.79 11.01
CA TRP A 993 4.66 -39.39 11.15
C TRP A 993 5.14 -39.31 12.61
N ASP A 994 5.23 -40.46 13.27
CA ASP A 994 5.74 -40.57 14.63
C ASP A 994 7.26 -40.77 14.61
N SER A 995 7.98 -40.15 15.56
CA SER A 995 9.44 -40.26 15.68
C SER A 995 9.98 -41.69 15.87
N SER A 996 9.13 -42.65 16.25
CA SER A 996 9.47 -44.07 16.30
C SER A 996 9.48 -44.76 14.93
N ARG A 997 9.01 -44.10 13.87
CA ARG A 997 8.84 -44.61 12.50
C ARG A 997 9.79 -43.95 11.51
N VAL A 998 10.94 -43.49 11.98
CA VAL A 998 11.95 -42.86 11.13
C VAL A 998 12.58 -43.90 10.20
N GLY A 999 12.90 -43.49 8.98
CA GLY A 999 13.56 -44.35 7.99
C GLY A 999 12.65 -44.93 6.92
N ILE A 1000 11.37 -44.58 6.93
CA ILE A 1000 10.41 -44.80 5.84
C ILE A 1000 9.55 -43.54 5.67
N ASN A 1001 9.42 -43.04 4.44
CA ASN A 1001 8.72 -41.80 4.14
C ASN A 1001 8.25 -41.80 2.67
N PRO A 1002 6.94 -41.71 2.41
CA PRO A 1002 6.35 -41.78 1.06
C PRO A 1002 6.79 -40.67 0.09
N LEU A 1003 7.52 -39.68 0.58
CA LEU A 1003 7.99 -38.54 -0.21
C LEU A 1003 9.50 -38.56 -0.46
N ASN A 1004 10.19 -39.61 -0.01
CA ASN A 1004 11.65 -39.68 0.00
C ASN A 1004 12.18 -41.02 -0.50
N GLY A 1005 12.18 -41.19 -1.82
CA GLY A 1005 12.63 -42.44 -2.47
C GLY A 1005 14.10 -42.82 -2.27
N SER A 1006 14.87 -42.01 -1.54
CA SER A 1006 16.21 -42.40 -1.09
C SER A 1006 16.20 -43.36 0.10
N ASP A 1007 15.06 -43.54 0.77
CA ASP A 1007 14.93 -44.44 1.91
C ASP A 1007 14.46 -45.85 1.58
N ALA A 1008 14.11 -46.15 0.32
CA ALA A 1008 13.95 -47.51 -0.21
C ALA A 1008 15.00 -48.52 0.30
N PHE A 1009 16.25 -48.08 0.45
CA PHE A 1009 17.38 -48.94 0.87
C PHE A 1009 17.85 -48.70 2.32
N LYS A 1010 17.06 -48.00 3.13
CA LYS A 1010 17.28 -47.92 4.58
C LYS A 1010 16.82 -49.22 5.23
N ASN A 1011 17.30 -49.43 6.45
CA ASN A 1011 16.99 -50.58 7.30
C ASN A 1011 16.71 -50.02 8.70
N PRO A 1012 15.46 -49.57 8.96
CA PRO A 1012 15.14 -48.80 10.16
C PRO A 1012 15.01 -49.66 11.43
N ASP A 1013 14.52 -50.89 11.31
CA ASP A 1013 14.42 -51.86 12.39
C ASP A 1013 15.74 -52.60 12.66
N GLY A 1014 16.66 -52.57 11.69
CA GLY A 1014 18.00 -53.15 11.77
C GLY A 1014 18.03 -54.63 11.40
N ASP A 1015 17.02 -55.14 10.70
CA ASP A 1015 16.88 -56.55 10.35
C ASP A 1015 17.84 -56.99 9.22
N GLY A 1016 18.16 -58.29 9.19
CA GLY A 1016 19.12 -58.86 8.24
C GLY A 1016 19.95 -59.98 8.85
N TYR A 1017 21.06 -60.32 8.19
CA TYR A 1017 21.99 -61.32 8.71
C TYR A 1017 23.44 -60.99 8.37
N ASP A 1018 24.30 -60.93 9.39
CA ASP A 1018 25.75 -60.73 9.24
C ASP A 1018 26.42 -61.98 8.63
N ILE A 1019 26.33 -62.12 7.30
CA ILE A 1019 26.81 -63.26 6.51
C ILE A 1019 28.33 -63.42 6.65
N ASN A 1020 29.06 -62.31 6.69
CA ASN A 1020 30.51 -62.31 6.70
C ASN A 1020 31.12 -62.43 8.12
N HIS A 1021 30.29 -62.30 9.15
CA HIS A 1021 30.59 -62.42 10.58
C HIS A 1021 31.56 -61.35 11.12
N ASP A 1022 31.55 -60.14 10.56
CA ASP A 1022 32.39 -59.03 11.05
C ASP A 1022 31.74 -58.23 12.19
N GLY A 1023 30.47 -58.51 12.49
CA GLY A 1023 29.69 -57.89 13.56
C GLY A 1023 28.93 -56.64 13.15
N GLU A 1024 28.90 -56.29 11.86
CA GLU A 1024 28.12 -55.16 11.31
C GLU A 1024 27.29 -55.67 10.13
N ILE A 1025 25.97 -55.41 10.12
CA ILE A 1025 25.13 -55.72 8.96
C ILE A 1025 25.42 -54.69 7.87
N GLN A 1026 26.06 -55.14 6.77
CA GLN A 1026 26.32 -54.30 5.62
C GLN A 1026 25.05 -54.16 4.75
N GLN A 1027 25.02 -53.21 3.81
CA GLN A 1027 23.83 -52.95 3.00
C GLN A 1027 23.39 -54.14 2.12
N ASN A 1028 24.33 -55.00 1.70
CA ASN A 1028 24.05 -56.26 0.97
C ASN A 1028 23.59 -57.41 1.90
N GLU A 1029 23.71 -57.24 3.21
CA GLU A 1029 23.33 -58.18 4.27
C GLU A 1029 22.04 -57.75 5.00
N ALA A 1030 21.61 -56.50 4.79
CA ALA A 1030 20.41 -55.91 5.37
C ALA A 1030 19.13 -56.34 4.62
N PHE A 1031 18.07 -56.56 5.37
CA PHE A 1031 16.72 -56.67 4.82
C PHE A 1031 16.10 -55.27 4.81
N VAL A 1032 16.29 -54.55 3.69
CA VAL A 1032 15.90 -53.14 3.54
C VAL A 1032 14.45 -52.99 3.11
N ASN A 1033 13.84 -51.82 3.34
CA ASN A 1033 12.43 -51.51 3.01
C ASN A 1033 11.99 -52.04 1.63
N TRP A 1034 12.83 -51.83 0.59
CA TRP A 1034 12.55 -52.29 -0.76
C TRP A 1034 12.44 -53.82 -0.87
N LEU A 1035 13.32 -54.56 -0.20
CA LEU A 1035 13.25 -56.02 -0.18
C LEU A 1035 12.03 -56.50 0.60
N GLU A 1036 11.72 -55.85 1.72
CA GLU A 1036 10.57 -56.16 2.58
C GLU A 1036 9.23 -56.01 1.86
N PHE A 1037 9.10 -54.97 1.04
CA PHE A 1037 7.91 -54.80 0.22
C PHE A 1037 7.85 -55.79 -0.94
N HIS A 1038 8.93 -55.96 -1.70
CA HIS A 1038 8.92 -56.76 -2.94
C HIS A 1038 9.03 -58.28 -2.72
N VAL A 1039 9.31 -58.76 -1.50
CA VAL A 1039 9.22 -60.20 -1.16
C VAL A 1039 7.82 -60.78 -1.40
N ARG A 1040 6.81 -59.91 -1.50
CA ARG A 1040 5.43 -60.27 -1.83
C ARG A 1040 5.27 -60.87 -3.23
N SER A 1041 6.07 -60.40 -4.18
CA SER A 1041 5.95 -60.75 -5.60
C SER A 1041 7.18 -61.44 -6.17
N ASP A 1042 8.34 -61.21 -5.59
CA ASP A 1042 9.62 -61.57 -6.18
C ASP A 1042 10.51 -62.38 -5.25
N LEU A 1043 11.52 -63.01 -5.86
CA LEU A 1043 12.67 -63.62 -5.19
C LEU A 1043 13.93 -63.06 -5.83
N PHE A 1044 15.01 -62.96 -5.07
CA PHE A 1044 16.19 -62.19 -5.47
C PHE A 1044 17.45 -63.08 -5.59
N ASP A 1045 18.31 -62.75 -6.55
CA ASP A 1045 19.60 -63.40 -6.83
C ASP A 1045 20.67 -62.32 -7.10
N PHE A 1046 21.46 -62.02 -6.07
CA PHE A 1046 22.57 -61.06 -6.07
C PHE A 1046 22.21 -59.63 -6.52
N ASN A 1047 22.00 -59.40 -7.81
CA ASN A 1047 21.74 -58.08 -8.41
C ASN A 1047 20.51 -58.05 -9.34
N GLN A 1048 19.69 -59.10 -9.30
CA GLN A 1048 18.47 -59.23 -10.10
C GLN A 1048 17.41 -60.08 -9.39
N THR A 1049 16.17 -60.02 -9.83
CA THR A 1049 15.12 -60.98 -9.46
C THR A 1049 15.34 -62.32 -10.18
N PHE A 1050 14.67 -63.38 -9.71
CA PHE A 1050 14.69 -64.70 -10.37
C PHE A 1050 14.12 -64.67 -11.79
N ASP A 1051 13.28 -63.69 -12.12
CA ASP A 1051 12.76 -63.44 -13.47
C ASP A 1051 13.73 -62.63 -14.36
N GLY A 1052 14.90 -62.25 -13.83
CA GLY A 1052 15.98 -61.59 -14.56
C GLY A 1052 15.83 -60.07 -14.68
N VAL A 1053 15.04 -59.45 -13.81
CA VAL A 1053 14.92 -57.98 -13.70
C VAL A 1053 16.01 -57.48 -12.78
N SER A 1054 16.85 -56.53 -13.23
CA SER A 1054 17.90 -55.97 -12.37
C SER A 1054 17.32 -55.15 -11.22
N LEU A 1055 17.96 -55.23 -10.04
CA LEU A 1055 17.57 -54.42 -8.88
C LEU A 1055 17.84 -52.92 -9.13
N PRO A 1056 17.04 -52.01 -8.54
CA PRO A 1056 17.19 -50.57 -8.72
C PRO A 1056 18.55 -50.05 -8.18
N ASP A 1057 19.01 -48.93 -8.75
CA ASP A 1057 20.22 -48.18 -8.36
C ASP A 1057 21.54 -48.97 -8.19
N GLY A 1058 21.62 -50.16 -8.81
CA GLY A 1058 22.78 -51.03 -8.69
C GLY A 1058 22.91 -51.70 -7.32
N PHE A 1059 21.81 -51.73 -6.55
CA PHE A 1059 21.70 -52.46 -5.30
C PHE A 1059 22.01 -53.94 -5.49
N THR A 1060 22.66 -54.54 -4.50
CA THR A 1060 23.01 -55.96 -4.48
C THR A 1060 22.72 -56.53 -3.11
N THR A 1061 22.15 -57.72 -3.04
CA THR A 1061 21.85 -58.45 -1.80
C THR A 1061 22.39 -59.87 -1.85
N ASP A 1062 23.08 -60.28 -0.79
CA ASP A 1062 23.59 -61.65 -0.61
C ASP A 1062 22.62 -62.49 0.25
N LEU A 1063 21.61 -61.87 0.87
CA LEU A 1063 20.68 -62.49 1.82
C LEU A 1063 19.94 -63.71 1.23
N PHE A 1064 19.69 -63.69 -0.08
CA PHE A 1064 18.93 -64.74 -0.77
C PHE A 1064 19.82 -65.81 -1.43
N GLU A 1065 21.17 -65.79 -1.26
CA GLU A 1065 22.10 -66.66 -2.01
C GLU A 1065 21.77 -68.16 -1.86
N ASN A 1066 21.32 -68.59 -0.68
CA ASN A 1066 21.16 -70.00 -0.35
C ASN A 1066 19.75 -70.57 -0.56
N ILE A 1067 18.75 -69.75 -0.94
CA ILE A 1067 17.34 -70.17 -1.02
C ILE A 1067 17.11 -71.35 -1.99
N SER A 1068 17.98 -71.47 -3.01
CA SER A 1068 17.89 -72.49 -4.05
C SER A 1068 18.72 -73.75 -3.80
N PHE A 1069 19.40 -73.85 -2.65
CA PHE A 1069 20.38 -74.90 -2.36
C PHE A 1069 19.77 -76.32 -2.36
N LEU A 1070 18.57 -76.51 -1.78
CA LEU A 1070 17.85 -77.79 -1.75
C LEU A 1070 16.95 -78.02 -2.99
N GLY A 1071 16.73 -76.97 -3.79
CA GLY A 1071 15.94 -77.00 -5.02
C GLY A 1071 15.59 -75.59 -5.48
N ILE A 1072 15.23 -75.43 -6.76
CA ILE A 1072 14.76 -74.13 -7.28
C ILE A 1072 13.37 -73.85 -6.70
N PRO A 1073 13.14 -72.70 -6.05
CA PRO A 1073 11.83 -72.30 -5.55
C PRO A 1073 10.73 -72.32 -6.62
N GLN A 1074 9.53 -72.75 -6.25
CA GLN A 1074 8.35 -72.74 -7.14
C GLN A 1074 7.24 -71.78 -6.70
N ALA A 1075 7.43 -71.11 -5.57
CA ALA A 1075 6.52 -70.12 -5.02
C ALA A 1075 7.33 -69.03 -4.29
N THR A 1076 6.77 -67.83 -4.15
CA THR A 1076 7.35 -66.77 -3.30
C THR A 1076 7.09 -67.05 -1.81
N PHE A 1077 7.67 -66.25 -0.91
CA PHE A 1077 7.35 -66.33 0.53
C PHE A 1077 5.87 -66.02 0.78
N ALA A 1078 5.35 -64.98 0.14
CA ALA A 1078 3.93 -64.59 0.24
C ALA A 1078 2.93 -65.64 -0.26
N GLU A 1079 3.25 -66.39 -1.32
CA GLU A 1079 2.38 -67.48 -1.82
C GLU A 1079 2.27 -68.66 -0.85
N ARG A 1080 3.19 -68.76 0.12
CA ARG A 1080 3.21 -69.76 1.21
C ARG A 1080 3.00 -69.15 2.60
N ALA A 1081 2.68 -67.87 2.68
CA ALA A 1081 2.40 -67.16 3.92
C ALA A 1081 1.11 -67.63 4.62
N ALA A 1082 0.99 -67.31 5.90
CA ALA A 1082 -0.23 -67.56 6.67
C ALA A 1082 -1.41 -66.72 6.16
N GLY A 1083 -2.52 -67.40 5.85
CA GLY A 1083 -3.74 -66.72 5.43
C GLY A 1083 -4.35 -65.78 6.50
N SER A 1084 -3.96 -65.91 7.77
CA SER A 1084 -4.31 -64.93 8.81
C SER A 1084 -3.56 -63.61 8.65
N LEU A 1085 -2.27 -63.66 8.32
CA LEU A 1085 -1.41 -62.50 8.11
C LEU A 1085 -1.79 -61.74 6.83
N LEU A 1086 -1.98 -62.48 5.73
CA LEU A 1086 -2.42 -61.89 4.45
C LEU A 1086 -3.81 -61.23 4.54
N SER A 1087 -4.66 -61.66 5.48
CA SER A 1087 -6.01 -61.11 5.65
C SER A 1087 -6.05 -59.80 6.47
N SER A 1088 -4.99 -59.49 7.20
CA SER A 1088 -4.84 -58.21 7.92
C SER A 1088 -4.20 -57.11 7.08
N GLN A 1089 -3.50 -57.46 5.99
CA GLN A 1089 -2.86 -56.52 5.08
C GLN A 1089 -3.83 -56.04 3.98
N LEU A 1090 -3.61 -54.83 3.47
CA LEU A 1090 -4.32 -54.34 2.28
C LEU A 1090 -3.91 -55.14 1.05
N LYS A 1091 -4.78 -55.16 0.03
CA LYS A 1091 -4.56 -55.97 -1.18
C LYS A 1091 -3.28 -55.57 -1.92
N ILE A 1092 -2.92 -54.29 -1.91
CA ILE A 1092 -1.74 -53.77 -2.60
C ILE A 1092 -0.43 -54.21 -1.92
N SER A 1093 -0.40 -54.24 -0.59
CA SER A 1093 0.76 -54.66 0.22
C SER A 1093 0.66 -56.09 0.75
N SER A 1094 -0.32 -56.88 0.30
CA SER A 1094 -0.53 -58.24 0.81
C SER A 1094 0.68 -59.12 0.47
N GLY A 1095 1.32 -59.66 1.50
CA GLY A 1095 2.52 -60.49 1.40
C GLY A 1095 3.85 -59.75 1.58
N SER A 1096 3.86 -58.48 1.98
CA SER A 1096 5.07 -57.76 2.39
C SER A 1096 5.44 -58.02 3.87
N CYS A 1097 6.68 -57.77 4.24
CA CYS A 1097 7.14 -57.63 5.63
C CYS A 1097 6.86 -56.21 6.19
N ASP A 1098 7.05 -56.02 7.50
CA ASP A 1098 6.92 -54.73 8.19
C ASP A 1098 8.30 -54.08 8.43
N PRO A 1099 8.63 -52.96 7.76
CA PRO A 1099 9.96 -52.33 7.78
C PRO A 1099 10.37 -51.73 9.12
N LEU A 1100 9.46 -51.72 10.09
CA LEU A 1100 9.73 -51.23 11.44
C LEU A 1100 9.70 -52.33 12.49
N ASP A 1101 9.50 -53.59 12.09
CA ASP A 1101 9.45 -54.74 12.99
C ASP A 1101 10.26 -55.91 12.45
N THR A 1102 11.33 -56.26 13.18
CA THR A 1102 12.28 -57.32 12.79
C THR A 1102 11.66 -58.72 12.70
N ASP A 1103 10.41 -58.93 13.15
CA ASP A 1103 9.72 -60.24 13.28
C ASP A 1103 8.25 -60.10 12.83
N THR A 1104 8.03 -60.03 11.51
CA THR A 1104 6.75 -59.63 10.90
C THR A 1104 5.59 -60.52 11.32
N ASP A 1105 5.82 -61.81 11.51
CA ASP A 1105 4.77 -62.78 11.82
C ASP A 1105 4.69 -63.18 13.31
N ASP A 1106 5.38 -62.40 14.18
CA ASP A 1106 5.41 -62.55 15.64
C ASP A 1106 5.88 -63.95 16.07
N ASP A 1107 6.87 -64.48 15.35
CA ASP A 1107 7.39 -65.82 15.49
C ASP A 1107 8.51 -66.10 16.49
N GLY A 1108 9.21 -65.03 16.83
CA GLY A 1108 10.37 -65.03 17.68
C GLY A 1108 11.66 -65.35 16.91
N MET A 1109 11.61 -65.37 15.58
CA MET A 1109 12.74 -65.39 14.65
C MET A 1109 12.71 -64.09 13.81
N PRO A 1110 13.85 -63.47 13.47
CA PRO A 1110 13.86 -62.28 12.64
C PRO A 1110 13.74 -62.58 11.15
N ASP A 1111 13.08 -61.71 10.40
CA ASP A 1111 12.75 -61.96 8.99
C ASP A 1111 14.02 -62.16 8.13
N GLY A 1112 15.03 -61.30 8.32
CA GLY A 1112 16.29 -61.35 7.59
C GLY A 1112 17.11 -62.60 7.91
N TRP A 1113 17.06 -63.07 9.16
CA TRP A 1113 17.65 -64.34 9.56
C TRP A 1113 16.93 -65.51 8.88
N GLU A 1114 15.59 -65.48 8.86
CA GLU A 1114 14.78 -66.49 8.20
C GLU A 1114 15.06 -66.56 6.70
N ILE A 1115 15.16 -65.42 6.01
CA ILE A 1115 15.49 -65.37 4.58
C ILE A 1115 16.84 -66.03 4.29
N TRP A 1116 17.88 -65.73 5.09
CA TRP A 1116 19.20 -66.31 4.90
C TRP A 1116 19.21 -67.84 5.07
N PHE A 1117 18.46 -68.34 6.05
CA PHE A 1117 18.35 -69.79 6.32
C PHE A 1117 17.23 -70.49 5.56
N ALA A 1118 16.36 -69.78 4.85
CA ALA A 1118 15.29 -70.37 4.06
C ALA A 1118 15.85 -71.26 2.95
N ARG A 1119 15.28 -72.46 2.80
CA ARG A 1119 15.56 -73.40 1.71
C ARG A 1119 14.26 -73.87 1.11
N TRP A 1120 14.24 -74.03 -0.21
CA TRP A 1120 13.08 -74.64 -0.85
C TRP A 1120 13.07 -76.17 -0.68
N ASN A 1121 12.10 -76.69 0.08
CA ASN A 1121 11.91 -78.14 0.26
C ASN A 1121 11.11 -78.74 -0.90
N LEU A 1122 11.80 -79.38 -1.85
CA LEU A 1122 11.18 -80.02 -3.03
C LEU A 1122 10.16 -81.12 -2.72
N LEU A 1123 10.20 -81.74 -1.54
CA LEU A 1123 9.30 -82.84 -1.19
C LEU A 1123 8.00 -82.35 -0.57
N GLU A 1124 8.07 -81.26 0.21
CA GLU A 1124 6.95 -80.67 0.93
C GLU A 1124 6.30 -79.52 0.16
N ASP A 1125 6.98 -79.02 -0.89
CA ASP A 1125 6.53 -77.90 -1.74
C ASP A 1125 6.32 -76.60 -0.94
N ASP A 1126 7.21 -76.41 0.04
CA ASP A 1126 7.17 -75.31 1.01
C ASP A 1126 8.59 -74.83 1.36
N TRP A 1127 8.64 -73.69 2.03
CA TRP A 1127 9.86 -73.11 2.58
C TRP A 1127 10.21 -73.75 3.93
N THR A 1128 11.50 -73.98 4.19
CA THR A 1128 11.94 -74.47 5.52
C THR A 1128 11.85 -73.41 6.61
N LEU A 1129 11.95 -72.14 6.22
CA LEU A 1129 11.70 -70.94 7.03
C LEU A 1129 11.05 -69.89 6.12
N ASN A 1130 10.10 -69.13 6.64
CA ASN A 1130 9.35 -68.13 5.91
C ASN A 1130 8.87 -67.04 6.89
N PRO A 1131 9.34 -65.78 6.72
CA PRO A 1131 9.03 -64.67 7.63
C PRO A 1131 7.56 -64.23 7.69
N LEU A 1132 6.71 -64.92 6.93
CA LEU A 1132 5.28 -64.67 6.85
C LEU A 1132 4.46 -65.91 7.28
N GLN A 1133 5.09 -66.91 7.90
CA GLN A 1133 4.50 -68.19 8.29
C GLN A 1133 4.81 -68.58 9.74
N PRO A 1134 4.03 -68.12 10.74
CA PRO A 1134 4.41 -68.22 12.16
C PRO A 1134 4.34 -69.63 12.74
N SER A 1135 3.98 -70.63 11.94
CA SER A 1135 3.97 -72.04 12.34
C SER A 1135 5.27 -72.77 12.09
N ASP A 1136 6.14 -72.26 11.21
CA ASP A 1136 7.43 -72.88 10.88
C ASP A 1136 8.43 -72.78 12.04
N ARG A 1137 8.25 -71.86 12.99
CA ARG A 1137 8.96 -71.85 14.29
C ARG A 1137 8.96 -73.20 15.03
N TRP A 1138 7.92 -74.02 14.80
CA TRP A 1138 7.73 -75.33 15.42
C TRP A 1138 8.29 -76.49 14.59
N GLU A 1139 8.73 -76.21 13.38
CA GLU A 1139 9.35 -77.18 12.48
C GLU A 1139 10.82 -77.39 12.85
N ASP A 1140 11.39 -78.46 12.30
CA ASP A 1140 12.73 -78.98 12.57
C ASP A 1140 13.27 -79.39 11.19
N ALA A 1141 13.89 -78.43 10.51
CA ALA A 1141 14.14 -78.53 9.07
C ALA A 1141 15.21 -79.58 8.71
N ASP A 1142 16.10 -79.94 9.65
CA ASP A 1142 17.15 -80.93 9.46
C ASP A 1142 16.95 -82.26 10.26
N ASP A 1143 15.83 -82.37 10.98
CA ASP A 1143 15.42 -83.51 11.81
C ASP A 1143 16.42 -83.84 12.96
N ASP A 1144 17.11 -82.84 13.51
CA ASP A 1144 18.07 -83.01 14.61
C ASP A 1144 17.42 -83.03 16.01
N GLY A 1145 16.19 -82.54 16.11
CA GLY A 1145 15.38 -82.48 17.32
C GLY A 1145 15.37 -81.14 18.05
N MET A 1146 16.01 -80.10 17.52
CA MET A 1146 15.76 -78.70 17.83
C MET A 1146 14.75 -78.12 16.84
N THR A 1147 13.87 -77.23 17.29
CA THR A 1147 13.00 -76.51 16.36
C THR A 1147 13.69 -75.27 15.82
N ASN A 1148 13.28 -74.75 14.67
CA ASN A 1148 13.80 -73.51 14.06
C ASN A 1148 13.91 -72.35 15.08
N TRP A 1149 12.87 -72.18 15.92
CA TRP A 1149 12.88 -71.18 17.00
C TRP A 1149 14.00 -71.39 18.02
N GLU A 1150 14.28 -72.64 18.43
CA GLU A 1150 15.33 -72.97 19.40
C GLU A 1150 16.72 -72.72 18.84
N GLU A 1151 16.87 -72.82 17.53
CA GLU A 1151 18.12 -72.64 16.80
C GLU A 1151 18.49 -71.16 16.63
N TYR A 1152 17.53 -70.30 16.25
CA TYR A 1152 17.73 -68.85 16.33
C TYR A 1152 18.02 -68.44 17.78
N ASN A 1153 17.14 -68.81 18.71
CA ASN A 1153 17.22 -68.41 20.12
C ASN A 1153 18.37 -69.09 20.89
N SER A 1154 19.20 -69.89 20.23
CA SER A 1154 20.50 -70.31 20.76
C SER A 1154 21.46 -69.13 20.90
N ILE A 1155 21.24 -68.02 20.17
CA ILE A 1155 22.03 -66.78 20.21
C ILE A 1155 22.17 -66.20 21.62
N SER A 1156 23.25 -65.46 21.88
CA SER A 1156 23.42 -64.77 23.17
C SER A 1156 22.33 -63.71 23.37
N PRO A 1157 21.70 -63.60 24.56
CA PRO A 1157 20.61 -62.67 24.83
C PRO A 1157 20.89 -61.21 24.43
N GLU A 1158 22.13 -60.76 24.55
CA GLU A 1158 22.52 -59.39 24.20
C GLU A 1158 22.43 -59.08 22.69
N PHE A 1159 22.48 -60.11 21.83
CA PHE A 1159 22.42 -60.01 20.37
C PHE A 1159 21.10 -60.53 19.78
N SER A 1160 20.13 -60.95 20.60
CA SER A 1160 18.80 -61.32 20.11
C SER A 1160 18.02 -60.08 19.68
N GLU A 1161 17.47 -60.13 18.48
CA GLU A 1161 16.63 -59.09 17.86
C GLU A 1161 15.18 -59.21 18.34
N THR A 1162 14.66 -60.44 18.50
CA THR A 1162 13.25 -60.67 18.92
C THR A 1162 13.02 -60.62 20.45
N ASP A 1163 13.47 -61.60 21.25
CA ASP A 1163 13.26 -61.61 22.73
C ASP A 1163 14.49 -62.08 23.53
N LYS A 1164 15.21 -61.10 24.08
CA LYS A 1164 16.37 -61.29 24.98
C LYS A 1164 16.06 -62.13 26.24
N ASN A 1165 14.80 -62.28 26.64
CA ASN A 1165 14.41 -63.04 27.84
C ASN A 1165 14.07 -64.51 27.54
N ARG A 1166 13.99 -64.90 26.26
CA ARG A 1166 13.54 -66.24 25.82
C ARG A 1166 14.57 -66.95 24.95
N THR A 1167 15.75 -67.17 25.51
CA THR A 1167 16.82 -67.91 24.83
C THR A 1167 16.91 -69.39 25.20
N SER A 1168 17.39 -70.20 24.26
CA SER A 1168 17.73 -71.62 24.39
C SER A 1168 19.13 -71.79 25.03
N PRO A 1169 19.33 -72.69 26.02
CA PRO A 1169 18.46 -73.81 26.40
C PRO A 1169 17.54 -73.53 27.61
N LYS A 1170 17.52 -72.31 28.15
CA LYS A 1170 16.67 -72.04 29.33
C LYS A 1170 15.21 -72.28 28.99
N TRP A 1171 14.80 -71.79 27.83
CA TRP A 1171 13.51 -72.08 27.21
C TRP A 1171 13.70 -73.15 26.13
N PHE A 1172 12.70 -74.01 26.00
CA PHE A 1172 12.65 -75.04 24.97
C PHE A 1172 11.19 -75.27 24.56
N VAL A 1173 10.99 -75.80 23.37
CA VAL A 1173 9.69 -76.11 22.81
C VAL A 1173 9.24 -77.47 23.32
N THR A 1174 8.01 -77.55 23.83
CA THR A 1174 7.42 -78.82 24.24
C THR A 1174 5.97 -78.96 23.81
N THR A 1175 5.55 -80.19 23.54
CA THR A 1175 4.17 -80.48 23.17
C THR A 1175 3.33 -80.75 24.43
N ILE A 1176 2.36 -79.88 24.73
CA ILE A 1176 1.35 -80.12 25.77
C ILE A 1176 0.08 -80.66 25.08
N GLY A 1177 0.04 -81.98 24.89
CA GLY A 1177 -1.04 -82.62 24.14
C GLY A 1177 -0.79 -82.53 22.63
N SER A 1178 -1.60 -81.74 21.91
CA SER A 1178 -1.46 -81.49 20.46
C SER A 1178 -1.10 -80.04 20.14
N ALA A 1179 -0.72 -79.24 21.13
CA ALA A 1179 -0.31 -77.84 20.98
C ALA A 1179 1.13 -77.68 21.49
N TYR A 1180 1.91 -76.88 20.78
CA TYR A 1180 3.25 -76.47 21.17
C TYR A 1180 3.18 -75.36 22.24
N ALA A 1181 4.15 -75.36 23.14
CA ALA A 1181 4.27 -74.34 24.17
C ALA A 1181 5.73 -74.18 24.61
N PHE A 1182 6.13 -72.94 24.88
CA PHE A 1182 7.41 -72.64 25.49
C PHE A 1182 7.41 -73.02 26.97
N GLN A 1183 8.41 -73.80 27.39
CA GLN A 1183 8.60 -74.16 28.79
C GLN A 1183 10.02 -73.85 29.25
N ALA A 1184 10.15 -73.19 30.40
CA ALA A 1184 11.46 -72.99 31.02
C ALA A 1184 11.94 -74.26 31.75
N TRP A 1185 13.20 -74.63 31.57
CA TRP A 1185 13.85 -75.69 32.32
C TRP A 1185 14.01 -75.30 33.79
N ALA A 1186 13.25 -75.94 34.68
CA ALA A 1186 13.30 -75.66 36.12
C ALA A 1186 14.69 -75.89 36.78
N GLY A 1187 15.61 -76.59 36.10
CA GLY A 1187 16.96 -76.87 36.56
C GLY A 1187 18.03 -75.85 36.13
N VAL A 1188 17.71 -74.97 35.18
CA VAL A 1188 18.60 -73.93 34.67
C VAL A 1188 18.29 -72.63 35.42
N LEU A 1189 19.27 -72.16 36.21
CA LEU A 1189 19.13 -70.96 37.05
C LEU A 1189 19.81 -69.72 36.46
N THR A 1190 20.40 -69.88 35.27
CA THR A 1190 21.12 -68.83 34.53
C THR A 1190 20.31 -68.42 33.31
N ASP A 1191 20.42 -67.15 32.91
CA ASP A 1191 19.76 -66.59 31.73
C ASP A 1191 20.67 -66.64 30.48
N THR A 1192 21.83 -67.29 30.59
CA THR A 1192 22.80 -67.49 29.49
C THR A 1192 22.30 -68.53 28.50
N SER A 1193 22.39 -68.24 27.20
CA SER A 1193 22.07 -69.15 26.10
C SER A 1193 23.28 -70.01 25.70
N PHE A 1194 23.14 -70.85 24.67
CA PHE A 1194 24.28 -71.56 24.07
C PHE A 1194 25.31 -70.60 23.47
N GLY A 1195 24.86 -69.59 22.74
CA GLY A 1195 25.65 -68.53 22.09
C GLY A 1195 26.40 -67.63 23.08
N SER A 1196 26.05 -67.63 24.37
CA SER A 1196 26.86 -66.94 25.39
C SER A 1196 28.22 -67.61 25.65
N PHE A 1197 28.45 -68.84 25.15
CA PHE A 1197 29.66 -69.63 25.40
C PHE A 1197 30.53 -69.85 24.16
N ILE A 1198 30.09 -69.44 22.98
CA ILE A 1198 30.88 -69.53 21.75
C ILE A 1198 32.01 -68.49 21.77
N ASN A 1199 33.13 -68.81 21.12
CA ASN A 1199 34.28 -67.90 21.01
C ASN A 1199 34.33 -67.27 19.62
N ASP A 1200 35.07 -66.18 19.46
CA ASP A 1200 35.19 -65.46 18.18
C ASP A 1200 35.66 -66.36 17.02
N THR A 1201 36.45 -67.41 17.30
CA THR A 1201 36.86 -68.36 16.26
C THR A 1201 35.74 -69.25 15.76
N GLN A 1202 34.75 -69.56 16.61
CA GLN A 1202 33.55 -70.30 16.23
C GLN A 1202 32.55 -69.39 15.51
N VAL A 1203 32.37 -68.16 16.02
CA VAL A 1203 31.51 -67.14 15.38
C VAL A 1203 31.91 -66.92 13.93
N ASN A 1204 33.22 -66.75 13.65
CA ASN A 1204 33.70 -66.57 12.28
C ASN A 1204 33.52 -67.80 11.37
N LEU A 1205 33.25 -68.99 11.92
CA LEU A 1205 33.05 -70.21 11.14
C LEU A 1205 31.58 -70.49 10.84
N THR A 1206 30.70 -70.27 11.81
CA THR A 1206 29.31 -70.78 11.77
C THR A 1206 28.29 -69.73 12.19
N GLY A 1207 28.70 -68.49 12.43
CA GLY A 1207 27.83 -67.42 12.92
C GLY A 1207 27.50 -67.52 14.41
N ARG A 1208 26.52 -66.72 14.84
CA ARG A 1208 26.11 -66.57 16.25
C ARG A 1208 24.91 -67.44 16.66
N THR A 1209 24.18 -67.98 15.67
CA THR A 1209 23.02 -68.86 15.84
C THR A 1209 23.38 -70.30 15.45
N ALA A 1210 22.48 -71.25 15.68
CA ALA A 1210 22.52 -72.53 14.99
C ALA A 1210 22.01 -72.35 13.54
N ASP A 1211 22.38 -73.26 12.63
CA ASP A 1211 21.88 -73.31 11.24
C ASP A 1211 20.77 -74.37 11.16
N PRO A 1212 19.49 -73.96 10.96
CA PRO A 1212 18.34 -74.87 10.91
C PRO A 1212 18.37 -75.96 9.87
N ASN A 1213 19.29 -75.87 8.91
CA ASN A 1213 19.42 -76.83 7.83
C ASN A 1213 20.66 -77.72 8.01
N ASN A 1214 21.34 -77.66 9.17
CA ASN A 1214 22.59 -78.35 9.42
C ASN A 1214 22.69 -79.00 10.81
N ILE A 1215 22.54 -80.33 10.78
CA ILE A 1215 22.53 -81.26 11.94
C ILE A 1215 23.76 -81.20 12.87
N ASP A 1216 24.83 -80.54 12.43
CA ASP A 1216 26.08 -80.32 13.17
C ASP A 1216 26.60 -78.91 12.85
N THR A 1217 25.92 -77.91 13.39
CA THR A 1217 26.25 -76.50 13.10
C THR A 1217 27.69 -76.15 13.50
N ASP A 1218 28.18 -76.59 14.66
CA ASP A 1218 29.53 -76.23 15.14
C ASP A 1218 30.66 -77.14 14.63
N GLY A 1219 30.32 -78.25 13.99
CA GLY A 1219 31.25 -79.16 13.31
C GLY A 1219 32.07 -80.02 14.27
N ASP A 1220 31.59 -80.23 15.50
CA ASP A 1220 32.31 -80.95 16.55
C ASP A 1220 32.04 -82.47 16.56
N GLY A 1221 31.03 -82.92 15.83
CA GLY A 1221 30.80 -84.30 15.38
C GLY A 1221 29.88 -85.16 16.25
#